data_AF-A0A7Y8LG16-F1
#
_entry.id   AF-A0A7Y8LG16-F1
#
_cell.length_a   1.000
_cell.length_b   1.000
_cell.length_c   1.000
_cell.angle_alpha   90.00
_cell.angle_beta   90.00
_cell.angle_gamma   90.00
#
_symmetry.space_group_name_H-M   'P 1'
#
loop_
_entity.id
_entity.type
_entity.pdbx_description
1 polymer ?
#
loop_
_entity_poly.entity_id
_entity_poly.type
_entity_poly.pdbx_seq_one_letter_code
_entity_poly.pdbx_strand_id
1 'polypeptide(L)'
;MFTILLAFFAVPALPPDATPISSIQGLASRSPLVGDVVTTAGVVTAVRPSSFYIQSPPEWTDGDPRTSEGLLIFLGSAPPPQIVPGALVRVRGVVTEFAPASDPGSPPVTELTRIAEATVLEGQADLPNPVELTRSLMNSSQGFEALEPFEGMRVRTGKLIVTSPSANNGIFFGVLPGFARPLRTAESSTVPERLRLDSNRVAPPASAGMSFDGLTGVLDFGQRAWTLVVTAAGTLSPSPYPRPQLVPPTPREISIASLNCERFFDSVDDPGVSDTVLSDADYSARRTKLVRFVLTTLHSPDVVALMEIENLRVLQEIASDINSTARDNGFAYPQYRAYLEEGTDPGGIDTGFLVKTARVEPIDVFQWGRQDTYIRPDGRTETLNERPPLTLYAKVENRDFIVIANHFRSMTGVEDPVSGPRIRLKRRLQAEQLRDLVARLGADNPGTPLAAVGDFNAFAFPNLPGDDPLSALRGPLELLTQRLPPAQTVSYSFQGLGQTIDHVFANREFAANVTRLAYTSINTTTAEFERLNHETPNRLSDHEAVVVYYSLDQPILSPMMVKPFLSPFTGAVAPGSAIEVLTRAVPFGREILQAPRLEAPSYTLSIGQFSTEIALVPAAPSIANAGLLDGNLLILATGIGRWEPYVSVGHHVCEVRSVLNTTFAGVSEIRAECPSNIPVEADLPVILVAAETAAPPVLVRK
;
A
#
# COMPACT_ATOMS: atom_id res chain seq x y z
N MET A 1 -42.57 53.72 26.16
CA MET A 1 -41.20 54.27 26.25
C MET A 1 -40.31 53.16 26.78
N PHE A 2 -39.78 52.31 25.90
CA PHE A 2 -38.84 51.23 26.25
C PHE A 2 -37.46 51.72 25.87
N THR A 3 -36.62 52.01 26.86
CA THR A 3 -35.24 52.42 26.66
C THR A 3 -34.42 51.16 26.40
N ILE A 4 -34.00 50.96 25.14
CA ILE A 4 -32.99 49.97 24.79
C ILE A 4 -31.65 50.50 25.30
N LEU A 5 -31.14 49.89 26.36
CA LEU A 5 -29.79 50.12 26.86
C LEU A 5 -28.83 49.33 25.95
N LEU A 6 -28.25 50.00 24.94
CA LEU A 6 -27.11 49.45 24.20
C LEU A 6 -25.89 49.52 25.12
N ALA A 7 -25.58 48.40 25.78
CA ALA A 7 -24.27 48.21 26.41
C ALA A 7 -23.24 48.08 25.28
N PHE A 8 -22.46 49.13 25.06
CA PHE A 8 -21.22 49.03 24.30
C PHE A 8 -20.24 48.21 25.15
N PHE A 9 -20.07 46.93 24.83
CA PHE A 9 -18.89 46.20 25.29
C PHE A 9 -17.69 46.84 24.59
N ALA A 10 -16.87 47.56 25.35
CA ALA A 10 -15.60 48.06 24.86
C ALA A 10 -14.72 46.84 24.59
N VAL A 11 -14.42 46.61 23.31
CA VAL A 11 -13.48 45.57 22.89
C VAL A 11 -12.11 45.89 23.51
N PRO A 12 -11.48 44.97 24.28
CA PRO A 12 -10.20 45.25 24.89
C PRO A 12 -9.14 45.46 23.81
N ALA A 13 -8.41 46.57 23.87
CA ALA A 13 -7.24 46.78 23.02
C ALA A 13 -6.13 45.80 23.43
N LEU A 14 -5.30 45.38 22.47
CA LEU A 14 -4.08 44.61 22.77
C LEU A 14 -3.25 45.38 23.80
N PRO A 15 -2.73 44.73 24.87
CA PRO A 15 -1.88 45.40 25.85
C PRO A 15 -0.72 46.11 25.14
N PRO A 16 -0.38 47.37 25.48
CA PRO A 16 0.61 48.16 24.75
C PRO A 16 2.02 47.54 24.71
N ASP A 17 2.33 46.65 25.64
CA ASP A 17 3.59 45.93 25.77
C ASP A 17 3.53 44.51 25.16
N ALA A 18 2.38 44.08 24.64
CA ALA A 18 2.22 42.79 24.01
C ALA A 18 2.65 42.83 22.53
N THR A 19 3.48 41.86 22.16
CA THR A 19 3.83 41.54 20.78
C THR A 19 2.66 40.75 20.16
N PRO A 20 2.12 41.17 19.01
CA PRO A 20 1.08 40.41 18.29
C PRO A 20 1.54 38.99 17.98
N ILE A 21 0.63 38.01 18.09
CA ILE A 21 0.96 36.60 17.80
C ILE A 21 1.44 36.44 16.35
N SER A 22 0.84 37.16 15.40
CA SER A 22 1.27 37.12 14.00
C SER A 22 2.72 37.57 13.78
N SER A 23 3.25 38.46 14.63
CA SER A 23 4.65 38.88 14.59
C SER A 23 5.60 37.86 15.23
N ILE A 24 5.09 37.05 16.18
CA ILE A 24 5.83 35.92 16.75
C ILE A 24 5.91 34.78 15.74
N GLN A 25 4.80 34.43 15.09
CA GLN A 25 4.76 33.40 14.06
C GLN A 25 5.56 33.81 12.81
N GLY A 26 5.25 34.99 12.25
CA GLY A 26 5.89 35.49 11.04
C GLY A 26 5.39 34.83 9.74
N LEU A 27 6.03 35.20 8.62
CA LEU A 27 5.67 34.73 7.27
C LEU A 27 6.43 33.47 6.81
N ALA A 28 7.40 33.02 7.61
CA ALA A 28 8.26 31.88 7.29
C ALA A 28 7.91 30.70 8.20
N SER A 29 8.37 29.51 7.85
CA SER A 29 8.21 28.26 8.64
C SER A 29 8.97 28.26 9.98
N ARG A 30 9.51 29.41 10.38
CA ARG A 30 10.28 29.64 11.59
C ARG A 30 10.04 31.08 12.01
N SER A 31 9.84 31.26 13.31
CA SER A 31 9.66 32.56 13.92
C SER A 31 10.87 33.48 13.66
N PRO A 32 10.65 34.77 13.38
CA PRO A 32 11.73 35.76 13.34
C PRO A 32 12.23 36.15 14.73
N LEU A 33 11.56 35.72 15.81
CA LEU A 33 11.83 36.12 17.20
C LEU A 33 12.43 35.00 18.05
N VAL A 34 12.91 33.90 17.43
CA VAL A 34 13.47 32.75 18.15
C VAL A 34 14.57 33.18 19.12
N GLY A 35 14.43 32.78 20.38
CA GLY A 35 15.35 33.10 21.46
C GLY A 35 15.02 34.39 22.22
N ASP A 36 14.16 35.25 21.68
CA ASP A 36 13.73 36.47 22.34
C ASP A 36 12.71 36.19 23.45
N VAL A 37 12.71 37.05 24.46
CA VAL A 37 11.69 37.07 25.52
C VAL A 37 10.58 38.02 25.09
N VAL A 38 9.38 37.50 24.86
CA VAL A 38 8.22 38.28 24.43
C VAL A 38 7.12 38.24 25.47
N THR A 39 6.35 39.31 25.56
CA THR A 39 5.03 39.34 26.19
C THR A 39 4.01 39.29 25.06
N THR A 40 3.00 38.44 25.15
CA THR A 40 1.89 38.40 24.20
C THR A 40 0.57 38.16 24.93
N ALA A 41 -0.55 38.28 24.23
CA ALA A 41 -1.87 38.00 24.79
C ALA A 41 -2.77 37.33 23.75
N GLY A 42 -3.71 36.51 24.23
CA GLY A 42 -4.69 35.84 23.37
C GLY A 42 -5.72 35.06 24.17
N VAL A 43 -6.78 34.63 23.49
CA VAL A 43 -7.84 33.79 24.08
C VAL A 43 -7.38 32.35 24.08
N VAL A 44 -7.49 31.67 25.22
CA VAL A 44 -7.19 30.25 25.34
C VAL A 44 -8.18 29.46 24.49
N THR A 45 -7.70 28.70 23.51
CA THR A 45 -8.54 27.93 22.57
C THR A 45 -8.57 26.44 22.87
N ALA A 46 -7.52 25.90 23.48
CA ALA A 46 -7.43 24.52 23.94
C ALA A 46 -6.43 24.37 25.08
N VAL A 47 -6.63 23.35 25.93
CA VAL A 47 -5.75 23.02 27.07
C VAL A 47 -5.29 21.57 26.92
N ARG A 48 -4.01 21.33 27.16
CA ARG A 48 -3.34 20.01 27.14
C ARG A 48 -2.67 19.73 28.49
N PRO A 49 -2.23 18.49 28.76
CA PRO A 49 -1.60 18.14 30.03
C PRO A 49 -0.34 18.94 30.40
N SER A 50 0.38 19.50 29.43
CA SER A 50 1.63 20.25 29.66
C SER A 50 1.71 21.60 28.92
N SER A 51 0.62 22.01 28.29
CA SER A 51 0.57 23.21 27.43
C SER A 51 -0.87 23.70 27.26
N PHE A 52 -1.03 24.88 26.69
CA PHE A 52 -2.31 25.39 26.22
C PHE A 52 -2.07 26.24 24.97
N TYR A 53 -3.12 26.44 24.17
CA TYR A 53 -3.06 27.26 22.96
C TYR A 53 -3.77 28.57 23.22
N ILE A 54 -3.21 29.66 22.70
CA ILE A 54 -3.86 30.96 22.65
C ILE A 54 -4.01 31.40 21.19
N GLN A 55 -5.02 32.20 20.91
CA GLN A 55 -5.21 32.81 19.60
C GLN A 55 -5.66 34.26 19.75
N SER A 56 -5.20 35.13 18.85
CA SER A 56 -5.63 36.53 18.79
C SER A 56 -7.15 36.61 18.61
N PRO A 57 -7.86 37.43 19.41
CA PRO A 57 -9.19 37.92 19.05
C PRO A 57 -9.20 38.60 17.67
N PRO A 58 -10.32 38.62 16.94
CA PRO A 58 -10.42 39.23 15.61
C PRO A 58 -9.86 40.66 15.53
N GLU A 59 -10.10 41.47 16.56
CA GLU A 59 -9.63 42.84 16.69
C GLU A 59 -8.11 43.00 16.85
N TRP A 60 -7.37 41.93 17.17
CA TRP A 60 -5.92 41.95 17.38
C TRP A 60 -5.15 41.35 16.19
N THR A 61 -5.88 40.80 15.21
CA THR A 61 -5.27 40.19 14.02
C THR A 61 -4.64 41.23 13.10
N ASP A 62 -3.61 40.83 12.34
CA ASP A 62 -3.00 41.70 11.33
C ASP A 62 -3.74 41.68 9.97
N GLY A 63 -4.68 40.74 9.81
CA GLY A 63 -5.48 40.56 8.61
C GLY A 63 -4.74 39.92 7.43
N ASP A 64 -3.50 39.46 7.61
CA ASP A 64 -2.74 38.73 6.59
C ASP A 64 -3.02 37.22 6.70
N PRO A 65 -3.66 36.59 5.71
CA PRO A 65 -3.97 35.15 5.77
C PRO A 65 -2.73 34.24 5.68
N ARG A 66 -1.52 34.81 5.59
CA ARG A 66 -0.24 34.09 5.49
C ARG A 66 0.50 34.01 6.83
N THR A 67 0.05 34.73 7.86
CA THR A 67 0.59 34.65 9.22
C THR A 67 -0.42 33.95 10.12
N SER A 68 0.08 33.15 11.07
CA SER A 68 -0.78 32.53 12.06
C SER A 68 -1.08 33.49 13.21
N GLU A 69 -2.32 33.46 13.68
CA GLU A 69 -2.79 34.16 14.88
C GLU A 69 -2.82 33.26 16.12
N GLY A 70 -2.37 32.01 15.99
CA GLY A 70 -2.34 31.00 17.05
C GLY A 70 -0.93 30.77 17.59
N LEU A 71 -0.82 30.42 18.87
CA LEU A 71 0.45 30.14 19.53
C LEU A 71 0.31 29.09 20.62
N LEU A 72 1.24 28.13 20.64
CA LEU A 72 1.34 27.15 21.72
C LEU A 72 2.14 27.74 22.89
N ILE A 73 1.62 27.57 24.10
CA ILE A 73 2.29 27.94 25.35
C ILE A 73 2.69 26.66 26.09
N PHE A 74 3.99 26.35 26.10
CA PHE A 74 4.54 25.15 26.71
C PHE A 74 5.02 25.42 28.14
N LEU A 75 4.45 24.69 29.10
CA LEU A 75 4.76 24.82 30.52
C LEU A 75 5.62 23.67 31.05
N GLY A 76 5.68 22.53 30.35
CA GLY A 76 6.26 21.29 30.85
C GLY A 76 5.50 20.65 32.03
N SER A 77 4.35 21.23 32.41
CA SER A 77 3.50 20.80 33.52
C SER A 77 2.06 21.28 33.31
N ALA A 78 1.12 20.77 34.11
CA ALA A 78 -0.30 21.10 33.97
C ALA A 78 -0.54 22.62 34.06
N PRO A 79 -1.29 23.21 33.10
CA PRO A 79 -1.70 24.60 33.20
C PRO A 79 -2.47 24.90 34.49
N PRO A 80 -2.31 26.11 35.07
CA PRO A 80 -3.09 26.54 36.22
C PRO A 80 -4.61 26.43 35.98
N PRO A 81 -5.45 26.15 37.00
CA PRO A 81 -6.89 25.90 36.82
C PRO A 81 -7.68 27.05 36.18
N GLN A 82 -7.18 28.28 36.27
CA GLN A 82 -7.80 29.45 35.64
C GLN A 82 -7.52 29.57 34.13
N ILE A 83 -6.58 28.79 33.60
CA ILE A 83 -6.28 28.72 32.17
C ILE A 83 -7.25 27.70 31.55
N VAL A 84 -8.41 28.19 31.16
CA VAL A 84 -9.50 27.40 30.57
C VAL A 84 -9.87 27.96 29.19
N PRO A 85 -10.43 27.15 28.28
CA PRO A 85 -10.91 27.67 27.00
C PRO A 85 -11.86 28.85 27.19
N GLY A 86 -11.62 29.95 26.48
CA GLY A 86 -12.34 31.21 26.62
C GLY A 86 -11.64 32.23 27.52
N ALA A 87 -10.69 31.86 28.38
CA ALA A 87 -9.94 32.85 29.17
C ALA A 87 -9.05 33.72 28.27
N LEU A 88 -9.09 35.04 28.42
CA LEU A 88 -8.13 35.96 27.81
C LEU A 88 -6.91 36.06 28.71
N VAL A 89 -5.74 35.70 28.19
CA VAL A 89 -4.51 35.61 28.99
C VAL A 89 -3.39 36.46 28.38
N ARG A 90 -2.56 37.01 29.26
CA ARG A 90 -1.27 37.62 28.92
C ARG A 90 -0.16 36.69 29.40
N VAL A 91 0.77 36.38 28.51
CA VAL A 91 1.84 35.41 28.74
C VAL A 91 3.17 36.03 28.39
N ARG A 92 4.18 35.83 29.25
CA ARG A 92 5.56 36.23 29.00
C ARG A 92 6.47 35.01 29.01
N GLY A 93 7.19 34.79 27.92
CA GLY A 93 8.04 33.61 27.73
C GLY A 93 9.10 33.81 26.65
N VAL A 94 9.82 32.74 26.35
CA VAL A 94 10.85 32.70 25.30
C VAL A 94 10.29 32.03 24.07
N VAL A 95 10.42 32.67 22.91
CA VAL A 95 10.05 32.06 21.62
C VAL A 95 11.01 30.94 21.27
N THR A 96 10.49 29.76 20.95
CA THR A 96 11.24 28.54 20.67
C THR A 96 10.66 27.82 19.45
N GLU A 97 11.54 27.22 18.67
CA GLU A 97 11.18 26.27 17.61
C GLU A 97 11.30 24.86 18.15
N PHE A 98 10.19 24.15 18.27
CA PHE A 98 10.18 22.80 18.80
C PHE A 98 10.18 21.76 17.67
N ALA A 99 11.20 20.91 17.65
CA ALA A 99 11.21 19.66 16.89
C ALA A 99 11.52 18.50 17.85
N PRO A 100 10.86 17.34 17.75
CA PRO A 100 11.13 16.20 18.61
C PRO A 100 12.58 15.72 18.47
N ALA A 101 13.27 15.47 19.58
CA ALA A 101 14.64 14.95 19.55
C ALA A 101 14.77 13.59 18.84
N SER A 102 13.68 12.80 18.82
CA SER A 102 13.59 11.52 18.11
C SER A 102 13.35 11.67 16.60
N ASP A 103 12.94 12.85 16.13
CA ASP A 103 12.81 13.20 14.71
C ASP A 103 13.34 14.62 14.48
N PRO A 104 14.67 14.84 14.54
CA PRO A 104 15.26 16.17 14.36
C PRO A 104 15.00 16.79 12.98
N GLY A 105 14.59 15.98 12.00
CA GLY A 105 14.20 16.42 10.66
C GLY A 105 12.71 16.72 10.52
N SER A 106 11.93 16.69 11.60
CA SER A 106 10.55 17.18 11.60
C SER A 106 10.54 18.69 11.37
N PRO A 107 9.61 19.21 10.56
CA PRO A 107 9.26 20.62 10.63
C PRO A 107 9.00 21.03 12.09
N PRO A 108 9.55 22.18 12.53
CA PRO A 108 9.34 22.66 13.88
C PRO A 108 7.95 23.30 14.05
N VAL A 109 7.57 23.53 15.30
CA VAL A 109 6.39 24.32 15.69
C VAL A 109 6.86 25.52 16.52
N THR A 110 6.25 26.69 16.33
CA THR A 110 6.54 27.88 17.11
C THR A 110 5.80 27.82 18.46
N GLU A 111 6.54 27.90 19.57
CA GLU A 111 5.98 27.89 20.91
C GLU A 111 6.64 28.92 21.86
N LEU A 112 5.92 29.32 22.91
CA LEU A 112 6.53 29.98 24.06
C LEU A 112 6.92 28.95 25.12
N THR A 113 8.17 28.99 25.54
CA THR A 113 8.72 28.18 26.63
C THR A 113 9.26 29.07 27.76
N ARG A 114 9.75 28.47 28.85
CA ARG A 114 10.34 29.17 30.01
C ARG A 114 9.43 30.32 30.48
N ILE A 115 8.15 30.01 30.64
CA ILE A 115 7.10 30.99 30.96
C ILE A 115 7.41 31.63 32.31
N ALA A 116 7.64 32.95 32.28
CA ALA A 116 7.93 33.76 33.46
C ALA A 116 6.64 34.26 34.13
N GLU A 117 5.60 34.50 33.32
CA GLU A 117 4.32 35.02 33.78
C GLU A 117 3.20 34.52 32.86
N ALA A 118 2.07 34.09 33.44
CA ALA A 118 0.82 33.82 32.73
C ALA A 118 -0.36 34.33 33.58
N THR A 119 -0.95 35.44 33.18
CA THR A 119 -2.01 36.14 33.92
C THR A 119 -3.32 36.14 33.13
N VAL A 120 -4.43 35.83 33.80
CA VAL A 120 -5.77 35.96 33.22
C VAL A 120 -6.19 37.43 33.27
N LEU A 121 -6.44 38.03 32.10
CA LEU A 121 -6.96 39.38 31.95
C LEU A 121 -8.49 39.39 32.04
N GLU A 122 -9.13 38.40 31.43
CA GLU A 122 -10.58 38.19 31.46
C GLU A 122 -10.87 36.69 31.57
N GLY A 123 -11.76 36.31 32.48
CA GLY A 123 -12.06 34.89 32.74
C GLY A 123 -12.89 34.20 31.66
N GLN A 124 -13.60 34.98 30.82
CA GLN A 124 -14.46 34.47 29.77
C GLN A 124 -14.63 35.50 28.64
N ALA A 125 -13.96 35.25 27.52
CA ALA A 125 -14.10 35.93 26.25
C ALA A 125 -14.70 34.99 25.20
N ASP A 126 -15.15 35.55 24.08
CA ASP A 126 -15.59 34.75 22.93
C ASP A 126 -14.39 34.04 22.28
N LEU A 127 -14.59 32.77 21.92
CA LEU A 127 -13.58 32.02 21.17
C LEU A 127 -13.49 32.59 19.74
N PRO A 128 -12.27 32.75 19.18
CA PRO A 128 -12.10 33.09 17.78
C PRO A 128 -12.85 32.11 16.86
N ASN A 129 -13.45 32.65 15.80
CA ASN A 129 -14.16 31.85 14.80
C ASN A 129 -13.20 30.87 14.13
N PRO A 130 -13.57 29.59 13.99
CA PRO A 130 -12.68 28.61 13.37
C PRO A 130 -12.57 28.82 11.86
N VAL A 131 -11.34 28.74 11.34
CA VAL A 131 -11.07 28.73 9.90
C VAL A 131 -11.47 27.39 9.29
N GLU A 132 -12.18 27.40 8.16
CA GLU A 132 -12.58 26.15 7.50
C GLU A 132 -11.43 25.57 6.67
N LEU A 133 -11.00 24.35 7.02
CA LEU A 133 -10.06 23.58 6.21
C LEU A 133 -10.79 23.07 4.96
N THR A 134 -10.36 23.56 3.80
CA THR A 134 -10.90 23.17 2.50
C THR A 134 -9.91 22.33 1.73
N ARG A 135 -10.42 21.61 0.73
CA ARG A 135 -9.57 20.82 -0.16
C ARG A 135 -8.49 21.67 -0.85
N SER A 136 -8.81 22.91 -1.23
CA SER A 136 -7.85 23.82 -1.87
C SER A 136 -6.70 24.23 -0.96
N LEU A 137 -6.92 24.29 0.37
CA LEU A 137 -5.86 24.57 1.33
C LEU A 137 -4.95 23.36 1.54
N MET A 138 -5.54 22.16 1.61
CA MET A 138 -4.79 20.91 1.83
C MET A 138 -4.14 20.35 0.55
N ASN A 139 -4.67 20.70 -0.62
CA ASN A 139 -4.14 20.28 -1.92
C ASN A 139 -3.09 21.29 -2.37
N SER A 140 -1.84 21.10 -1.98
CA SER A 140 -0.80 22.00 -2.41
C SER A 140 0.44 21.26 -2.91
N SER A 141 0.96 21.77 -4.02
CA SER A 141 2.36 21.61 -4.42
C SER A 141 3.34 22.19 -3.39
N GLN A 142 2.84 22.82 -2.32
CA GLN A 142 3.62 23.43 -1.23
C GLN A 142 3.85 22.45 -0.07
N GLY A 143 3.26 21.25 -0.10
CA GLY A 143 3.51 20.23 0.92
C GLY A 143 3.01 20.65 2.30
N PHE A 144 3.85 20.50 3.32
CA PHE A 144 3.49 20.81 4.71
C PHE A 144 3.21 22.30 4.92
N GLU A 145 3.92 23.19 4.22
CA GLU A 145 3.84 24.65 4.36
C GLU A 145 2.44 25.22 4.09
N ALA A 146 1.57 24.45 3.45
CA ALA A 146 0.22 24.86 3.06
C ALA A 146 -0.67 25.24 4.24
N LEU A 147 -0.46 24.61 5.39
CA LEU A 147 -1.25 24.85 6.59
C LEU A 147 -0.46 25.56 7.70
N GLU A 148 0.78 25.96 7.41
CA GLU A 148 1.62 26.75 8.33
C GLU A 148 0.93 28.03 8.80
N PRO A 149 0.23 28.80 7.93
CA PRO A 149 -0.50 30.00 8.36
C PRO A 149 -1.64 29.73 9.35
N PHE A 150 -1.96 28.47 9.65
CA PHE A 150 -3.00 28.09 10.61
C PHE A 150 -2.43 27.39 11.85
N GLU A 151 -1.11 27.30 12.01
CA GLU A 151 -0.48 26.67 13.18
C GLU A 151 -0.99 27.29 14.50
N GLY A 152 -1.49 26.47 15.42
CA GLY A 152 -2.03 26.92 16.70
C GLY A 152 -3.38 27.62 16.60
N MET A 153 -3.94 27.82 15.40
CA MET A 153 -5.24 28.45 15.21
C MET A 153 -6.38 27.44 15.36
N ARG A 154 -7.54 27.96 15.74
CA ARG A 154 -8.80 27.23 15.74
C ARG A 154 -9.26 27.02 14.29
N VAL A 155 -9.46 25.78 13.92
CA VAL A 155 -9.90 25.36 12.58
C VAL A 155 -11.08 24.39 12.68
N ARG A 156 -11.83 24.27 11.60
CA ARG A 156 -12.90 23.27 11.46
C ARG A 156 -12.82 22.55 10.13
N THR A 157 -13.29 21.31 10.10
CA THR A 157 -13.61 20.61 8.86
C THR A 157 -15.11 20.68 8.62
N GLY A 158 -15.52 20.72 7.35
CA GLY A 158 -16.89 20.36 6.99
C GLY A 158 -17.07 18.86 7.21
N LYS A 159 -17.20 18.10 6.13
CA LYS A 159 -17.12 16.64 6.19
C LYS A 159 -15.67 16.17 6.23
N LEU A 160 -15.36 15.20 7.09
CA LEU A 160 -14.07 14.49 7.15
C LEU A 160 -14.33 12.98 7.08
N ILE A 161 -13.70 12.28 6.15
CA ILE A 161 -13.81 10.82 5.98
C ILE A 161 -12.64 10.17 6.73
N VAL A 162 -12.94 9.26 7.65
CA VAL A 162 -11.93 8.51 8.41
C VAL A 162 -11.25 7.50 7.49
N THR A 163 -9.94 7.55 7.38
CA THR A 163 -9.12 6.68 6.52
C THR A 163 -8.32 5.64 7.31
N SER A 164 -8.04 5.94 8.58
CA SER A 164 -7.48 4.99 9.54
C SER A 164 -8.23 5.12 10.86
N PRO A 165 -8.62 4.00 11.46
CA PRO A 165 -9.53 4.00 12.58
C PRO A 165 -8.83 4.45 13.88
N SER A 166 -9.63 4.73 14.91
CA SER A 166 -9.13 5.17 16.22
C SER A 166 -8.30 4.12 16.93
N ALA A 167 -7.10 4.51 17.33
CA ALA A 167 -6.27 3.80 18.29
C ALA A 167 -6.73 4.05 19.74
N ASN A 168 -6.21 3.27 20.69
CA ASN A 168 -6.57 3.35 22.11
C ASN A 168 -6.28 4.73 22.75
N ASN A 169 -5.31 5.47 22.21
CA ASN A 169 -4.99 6.82 22.64
C ASN A 169 -5.90 7.90 22.04
N GLY A 170 -6.94 7.53 21.28
CA GLY A 170 -7.86 8.46 20.64
C GLY A 170 -7.33 9.07 19.34
N ILE A 171 -6.16 8.63 18.84
CA ILE A 171 -5.61 9.09 17.57
C ILE A 171 -6.25 8.34 16.41
N PHE A 172 -6.66 9.07 15.37
CA PHE A 172 -7.12 8.52 14.10
C PHE A 172 -6.71 9.45 12.95
N PHE A 173 -7.02 9.05 11.72
CA PHE A 173 -6.68 9.85 10.54
C PHE A 173 -7.86 9.95 9.59
N GLY A 174 -7.93 11.06 8.88
CA GLY A 174 -8.96 11.30 7.88
C GLY A 174 -8.51 12.22 6.77
N VAL A 175 -9.36 12.32 5.77
CA VAL A 175 -9.19 13.21 4.62
C VAL A 175 -10.50 13.94 4.33
N LEU A 176 -10.39 15.13 3.73
CA LEU A 176 -11.55 15.84 3.21
C LEU A 176 -12.13 15.11 1.98
N PRO A 177 -13.45 15.20 1.72
CA PRO A 177 -14.08 14.62 0.54
C PRO A 177 -13.35 14.95 -0.76
N GLY A 178 -13.22 13.93 -1.61
CA GLY A 178 -12.57 14.04 -2.91
C GLY A 178 -11.09 13.67 -2.92
N PHE A 179 -10.43 13.57 -1.76
CA PHE A 179 -9.14 12.90 -1.65
C PHE A 179 -9.31 11.37 -1.58
N ALA A 180 -8.38 10.64 -2.18
CA ALA A 180 -8.30 9.19 -2.02
C ALA A 180 -7.72 8.85 -0.64
N ARG A 181 -7.94 7.60 -0.18
CA ARG A 181 -7.24 7.10 1.01
C ARG A 181 -5.72 7.19 0.77
N PRO A 182 -4.96 7.88 1.65
CA PRO A 182 -3.51 7.93 1.54
C PRO A 182 -2.89 6.54 1.61
N LEU A 183 -2.02 6.24 0.65
CA LEU A 183 -1.19 5.04 0.63
C LEU A 183 0.25 5.44 0.90
N ARG A 184 0.99 4.64 1.68
CA ARG A 184 2.43 4.84 1.84
C ARG A 184 3.13 4.28 0.62
N THR A 185 3.94 5.11 -0.03
CA THR A 185 4.93 4.68 -1.02
C THR A 185 6.33 4.79 -0.41
N ALA A 186 7.33 4.26 -1.10
CA ALA A 186 8.72 4.32 -0.64
C ALA A 186 9.31 5.75 -0.64
N GLU A 187 8.66 6.74 -1.24
CA GLU A 187 9.22 8.08 -1.49
C GLU A 187 8.86 9.14 -0.44
N SER A 188 7.77 8.98 0.33
CA SER A 188 7.37 9.99 1.31
C SER A 188 6.46 9.45 2.41
N SER A 189 6.77 9.81 3.66
CA SER A 189 5.90 9.61 4.83
C SER A 189 4.96 10.79 5.08
N THR A 190 5.19 11.92 4.42
CA THR A 190 4.37 13.13 4.48
C THR A 190 3.40 13.15 3.30
N VAL A 191 2.11 13.05 3.62
CA VAL A 191 1.01 13.16 2.66
C VAL A 191 0.17 14.37 3.08
N PRO A 192 0.25 15.51 2.35
CA PRO A 192 -0.42 16.76 2.72
C PRO A 192 -1.94 16.64 2.87
N GLU A 193 -2.56 15.73 2.11
CA GLU A 193 -4.00 15.49 2.12
C GLU A 193 -4.49 14.77 3.40
N ARG A 194 -3.57 14.21 4.19
CA ARG A 194 -3.86 13.44 5.40
C ARG A 194 -3.88 14.35 6.63
N LEU A 195 -5.03 14.40 7.31
CA LEU A 195 -5.15 15.04 8.62
C LEU A 195 -5.07 13.98 9.73
N ARG A 196 -4.17 14.19 10.69
CA ARG A 196 -4.14 13.44 11.96
C ARG A 196 -5.16 14.06 12.90
N LEU A 197 -5.94 13.24 13.60
CA LEU A 197 -6.88 13.72 14.61
C LEU A 197 -6.42 13.24 15.97
N ASP A 198 -6.25 14.17 16.89
CA ASP A 198 -6.15 13.89 18.32
C ASP A 198 -7.53 14.13 18.92
N SER A 199 -8.25 13.05 19.23
CA SER A 199 -9.63 13.17 19.72
C SER A 199 -9.73 13.99 20.99
N ASN A 200 -8.63 14.09 21.76
CA ASN A 200 -8.60 14.71 23.09
C ASN A 200 -9.73 14.20 24.00
N ARG A 201 -10.19 12.95 23.80
CA ARG A 201 -11.38 12.35 24.42
C ARG A 201 -12.71 13.09 24.16
N VAL A 202 -12.73 14.05 23.25
CA VAL A 202 -13.91 14.78 22.79
C VAL A 202 -14.59 14.03 21.64
N ALA A 203 -13.84 13.63 20.62
CA ALA A 203 -14.39 12.86 19.50
C ALA A 203 -14.59 11.38 19.91
N PRO A 204 -15.75 10.77 19.63
CA PRO A 204 -15.94 9.35 19.82
C PRO A 204 -14.99 8.54 18.90
N PRO A 205 -14.61 7.31 19.29
CA PRO A 205 -13.86 6.42 18.42
C PRO A 205 -14.58 6.18 17.09
N ALA A 206 -13.83 6.09 15.99
CA ALA A 206 -14.37 5.90 14.66
C ALA A 206 -13.60 4.84 13.87
N SER A 207 -14.32 4.07 13.06
CA SER A 207 -13.75 3.14 12.09
C SER A 207 -13.52 3.82 10.74
N ALA A 208 -12.63 3.30 9.92
CA ALA A 208 -12.42 3.79 8.57
C ALA A 208 -13.71 3.68 7.73
N GLY A 209 -13.94 4.66 6.87
CA GLY A 209 -15.16 4.83 6.09
C GLY A 209 -16.26 5.62 6.80
N MET A 210 -16.27 5.70 8.14
CA MET A 210 -17.13 6.63 8.87
C MET A 210 -16.74 8.08 8.55
N SER A 211 -17.64 9.03 8.81
CA SER A 211 -17.34 10.44 8.58
C SER A 211 -17.84 11.33 9.69
N PHE A 212 -17.07 12.34 10.03
CA PHE A 212 -17.50 13.43 10.88
C PHE A 212 -17.98 14.62 10.04
N ASP A 213 -18.96 15.36 10.55
CA ASP A 213 -19.39 16.66 10.02
C ASP A 213 -19.22 17.74 11.09
N GLY A 214 -18.42 18.77 10.81
CA GLY A 214 -18.21 19.91 11.70
C GLY A 214 -17.20 19.69 12.83
N LEU A 215 -16.18 18.83 12.64
CA LEU A 215 -15.10 18.72 13.63
C LEU A 215 -14.40 20.07 13.78
N THR A 216 -14.24 20.52 15.02
CA THR A 216 -13.52 21.78 15.34
C THR A 216 -12.41 21.49 16.33
N GLY A 217 -11.26 22.14 16.15
CA GLY A 217 -10.09 21.93 16.97
C GLY A 217 -9.04 23.01 16.78
N VAL A 218 -7.92 22.87 17.48
CA VAL A 218 -6.72 23.69 17.22
C VAL A 218 -5.82 22.90 16.27
N LEU A 219 -5.27 23.55 15.24
CA LEU A 219 -4.32 22.92 14.35
C LEU A 219 -2.93 22.93 14.98
N ASP A 220 -2.24 21.81 14.91
CA ASP A 220 -0.92 21.58 15.49
C ASP A 220 -0.11 20.73 14.52
N PHE A 221 1.21 20.65 14.69
CA PHE A 221 2.06 19.79 13.89
C PHE A 221 2.85 18.82 14.75
N GLY A 222 2.79 17.54 14.39
CA GLY A 222 3.53 16.51 15.12
C GLY A 222 3.45 15.16 14.43
N GLN A 223 4.45 14.30 14.66
CA GLN A 223 4.57 12.99 13.99
C GLN A 223 4.51 13.13 12.45
N ARG A 224 5.12 14.21 11.92
CA ARG A 224 5.14 14.56 10.49
C ARG A 224 3.75 14.67 9.85
N ALA A 225 2.75 15.10 10.61
CA ALA A 225 1.40 15.31 10.13
C ALA A 225 0.73 16.50 10.83
N TRP A 226 0.03 17.31 10.04
CA TRP A 226 -0.93 18.27 10.59
C TRP A 226 -1.96 17.53 11.42
N THR A 227 -2.11 17.98 12.66
CA THR A 227 -2.93 17.38 13.71
C THR A 227 -4.03 18.34 14.12
N LEU A 228 -5.28 17.90 14.04
CA LEU A 228 -6.38 18.60 14.69
C LEU A 228 -6.51 18.12 16.13
N VAL A 229 -6.27 19.01 17.08
CA VAL A 229 -6.56 18.81 18.50
C VAL A 229 -8.02 19.09 18.73
N VAL A 230 -8.86 18.05 18.79
CA VAL A 230 -10.31 18.21 18.75
C VAL A 230 -10.81 18.90 20.02
N THR A 231 -11.60 19.97 19.83
CA THR A 231 -12.30 20.70 20.89
C THR A 231 -13.82 20.60 20.75
N ALA A 232 -14.33 20.24 19.57
CA ALA A 232 -15.73 19.84 19.35
C ALA A 232 -15.81 18.73 18.30
N ALA A 233 -16.52 17.64 18.63
CA ALA A 233 -16.56 16.42 17.83
C ALA A 233 -17.37 16.52 16.52
N GLY A 234 -18.29 17.49 16.42
CA GLY A 234 -19.28 17.50 15.35
C GLY A 234 -20.21 16.28 15.41
N THR A 235 -20.76 15.87 14.27
CA THR A 235 -21.64 14.69 14.16
C THR A 235 -20.93 13.53 13.47
N LEU A 236 -20.87 12.36 14.12
CA LEU A 236 -20.36 11.12 13.51
C LEU A 236 -21.48 10.42 12.71
N SER A 237 -21.18 10.09 11.46
CA SER A 237 -22.05 9.30 10.58
C SER A 237 -21.41 7.97 10.22
N PRO A 238 -22.21 6.88 10.11
CA PRO A 238 -21.71 5.58 9.72
C PRO A 238 -21.14 5.60 8.29
N SER A 239 -20.31 4.60 7.97
CA SER A 239 -19.81 4.43 6.60
C SER A 239 -20.97 4.14 5.65
N PRO A 240 -21.13 4.89 4.54
CA PRO A 240 -22.07 4.53 3.49
C PRO A 240 -21.57 3.36 2.64
N TYR A 241 -20.29 2.98 2.78
CA TYR A 241 -19.67 1.89 2.06
C TYR A 241 -19.75 0.60 2.89
N PRO A 242 -20.49 -0.42 2.43
CA PRO A 242 -20.47 -1.72 3.07
C PRO A 242 -19.05 -2.31 3.00
N ARG A 243 -18.64 -3.00 4.06
CA ARG A 243 -17.35 -3.70 4.06
C ARG A 243 -17.41 -4.83 3.03
N PRO A 244 -16.41 -4.97 2.15
CA PRO A 244 -16.33 -6.11 1.24
C PRO A 244 -16.41 -7.41 2.03
N GLN A 245 -17.36 -8.27 1.67
CA GLN A 245 -17.43 -9.63 2.21
C GLN A 245 -16.79 -10.58 1.21
N LEU A 246 -15.97 -11.51 1.73
CA LEU A 246 -15.44 -12.58 0.92
C LEU A 246 -16.57 -13.52 0.50
N VAL A 247 -16.51 -13.95 -0.75
CA VAL A 247 -17.41 -14.97 -1.28
C VAL A 247 -16.84 -16.34 -0.94
N PRO A 248 -17.64 -17.28 -0.40
CA PRO A 248 -17.17 -18.65 -0.13
C PRO A 248 -16.59 -19.33 -1.38
N PRO A 249 -15.57 -20.19 -1.24
CA PRO A 249 -15.06 -20.97 -2.35
C PRO A 249 -16.12 -21.92 -2.92
N THR A 250 -16.12 -22.12 -4.24
CA THR A 250 -16.87 -23.21 -4.87
C THR A 250 -16.15 -24.55 -4.65
N PRO A 251 -16.82 -25.70 -4.81
CA PRO A 251 -16.17 -27.01 -4.74
C PRO A 251 -15.04 -27.22 -5.77
N ARG A 252 -14.99 -26.40 -6.82
CA ARG A 252 -13.96 -26.42 -7.87
C ARG A 252 -12.88 -25.36 -7.68
N GLU A 253 -12.81 -24.72 -6.52
CA GLU A 253 -11.74 -23.79 -6.17
C GLU A 253 -10.97 -24.31 -4.96
N ILE A 254 -9.64 -24.25 -5.01
CA ILE A 254 -8.79 -24.26 -3.81
C ILE A 254 -8.75 -22.83 -3.28
N SER A 255 -8.91 -22.67 -1.97
CA SER A 255 -8.80 -21.41 -1.26
C SER A 255 -7.59 -21.41 -0.33
N ILE A 256 -6.70 -20.43 -0.52
CA ILE A 256 -5.51 -20.25 0.32
C ILE A 256 -5.60 -18.86 0.95
N ALA A 257 -5.62 -18.81 2.28
CA ALA A 257 -5.59 -17.58 3.04
C ALA A 257 -4.22 -17.39 3.70
N SER A 258 -3.80 -16.14 3.86
CA SER A 258 -2.61 -15.78 4.64
C SER A 258 -2.88 -14.60 5.56
N LEU A 259 -2.46 -14.67 6.82
CA LEU A 259 -2.68 -13.64 7.83
C LEU A 259 -1.50 -13.55 8.81
N ASN A 260 -1.01 -12.34 9.06
CA ASN A 260 -0.17 -12.07 10.23
C ASN A 260 -1.09 -11.91 11.45
N CYS A 261 -0.87 -12.72 12.49
CA CYS A 261 -1.73 -12.80 13.67
C CYS A 261 -1.34 -11.85 14.83
N GLU A 262 -0.36 -10.97 14.61
CA GLU A 262 0.09 -9.93 15.55
C GLU A 262 0.48 -10.53 16.92
N ARG A 263 1.59 -11.27 16.94
CA ARG A 263 2.19 -11.89 18.12
C ARG A 263 1.16 -12.69 18.92
N PHE A 264 0.70 -13.79 18.33
CA PHE A 264 -0.32 -14.66 18.90
C PHE A 264 0.29 -15.58 19.96
N PHE A 265 0.58 -14.98 21.11
CA PHE A 265 1.09 -15.65 22.30
C PHE A 265 -0.01 -16.32 23.12
N ASP A 266 0.40 -17.29 23.91
CA ASP A 266 -0.41 -17.99 24.88
C ASP A 266 -0.19 -17.49 26.31
N SER A 267 -0.64 -18.26 27.29
CA SER A 267 -0.60 -17.92 28.71
C SER A 267 0.53 -18.61 29.48
N VAL A 268 1.50 -19.20 28.78
CA VAL A 268 2.63 -19.93 29.35
C VAL A 268 3.93 -19.21 29.00
N ASP A 269 4.77 -18.98 30.02
CA ASP A 269 6.13 -18.46 29.86
C ASP A 269 7.04 -19.54 29.26
N ASP A 270 7.67 -19.23 28.12
CA ASP A 270 8.62 -20.11 27.45
C ASP A 270 10.06 -19.77 27.90
N PRO A 271 10.72 -20.60 28.73
CA PRO A 271 11.98 -20.22 29.35
C PRO A 271 13.09 -19.89 28.35
N GLY A 272 13.60 -18.66 28.41
CA GLY A 272 14.68 -18.19 27.55
C GLY A 272 14.22 -17.57 26.22
N VAL A 273 12.91 -17.48 26.00
CA VAL A 273 12.28 -16.70 24.95
C VAL A 273 11.84 -15.34 25.54
N SER A 274 11.83 -14.29 24.72
CA SER A 274 11.32 -12.97 25.12
C SER A 274 9.87 -12.79 24.64
N ASP A 275 9.02 -13.76 24.92
CA ASP A 275 7.60 -13.77 24.60
C ASP A 275 6.78 -12.88 25.55
N THR A 276 5.49 -12.72 25.26
CA THR A 276 4.57 -12.00 26.14
C THR A 276 3.53 -12.97 26.64
N VAL A 277 3.63 -13.32 27.92
CA VAL A 277 2.67 -14.18 28.60
C VAL A 277 1.33 -13.47 28.78
N LEU A 278 0.29 -13.94 28.10
CA LEU A 278 -1.07 -13.43 28.24
C LEU A 278 -1.76 -14.00 29.48
N SER A 279 -2.86 -13.37 29.89
CA SER A 279 -3.79 -14.03 30.80
C SER A 279 -4.53 -15.16 30.07
N ASP A 280 -4.95 -16.22 30.78
CA ASP A 280 -5.78 -17.28 30.20
C ASP A 280 -7.06 -16.74 29.53
N ALA A 281 -7.63 -15.69 30.11
CA ALA A 281 -8.82 -15.03 29.58
C ALA A 281 -8.51 -14.34 28.24
N ASP A 282 -7.43 -13.57 28.15
CA ASP A 282 -7.04 -12.87 26.92
C ASP A 282 -6.66 -13.87 25.82
N TYR A 283 -5.92 -14.93 26.16
CA TYR A 283 -5.55 -15.97 25.21
C TYR A 283 -6.78 -16.72 24.66
N SER A 284 -7.70 -17.15 25.55
CA SER A 284 -8.97 -17.77 25.16
C SER A 284 -9.81 -16.86 24.26
N ALA A 285 -9.85 -15.57 24.59
CA ALA A 285 -10.63 -14.59 23.86
C ALA A 285 -10.04 -14.27 22.48
N ARG A 286 -8.70 -14.22 22.35
CA ARG A 286 -8.00 -14.14 21.05
C ARG A 286 -8.27 -15.38 20.19
N ARG A 287 -8.20 -16.59 20.75
CA ARG A 287 -8.51 -17.84 20.02
C ARG A 287 -9.95 -17.86 19.51
N THR A 288 -10.91 -17.54 20.37
CA THR A 288 -12.33 -17.46 20.00
C THR A 288 -12.55 -16.54 18.80
N LYS A 289 -11.84 -15.41 18.77
CA LYS A 289 -11.92 -14.44 17.69
C LYS A 289 -11.31 -14.94 16.38
N LEU A 290 -10.13 -15.57 16.43
CA LEU A 290 -9.50 -16.19 15.27
C LEU A 290 -10.36 -17.35 14.72
N VAL A 291 -10.94 -18.17 15.59
CA VAL A 291 -11.88 -19.24 15.20
C VAL A 291 -13.07 -18.66 14.43
N ARG A 292 -13.70 -17.60 14.96
CA ARG A 292 -14.80 -16.90 14.30
C ARG A 292 -14.36 -16.32 12.95
N PHE A 293 -13.17 -15.70 12.90
CA PHE A 293 -12.62 -15.14 11.67
C PHE A 293 -12.46 -16.21 10.58
N VAL A 294 -11.84 -17.35 10.91
CA VAL A 294 -11.65 -18.46 9.97
C VAL A 294 -12.99 -19.03 9.48
N LEU A 295 -13.94 -19.27 10.38
CA LEU A 295 -15.22 -19.89 10.01
C LEU A 295 -16.17 -18.95 9.26
N THR A 296 -16.23 -17.67 9.65
CA THR A 296 -17.28 -16.74 9.18
C THR A 296 -16.80 -15.70 8.18
N THR A 297 -15.54 -15.28 8.27
CA THR A 297 -14.96 -14.26 7.38
C THR A 297 -14.23 -14.91 6.22
N LEU A 298 -13.37 -15.90 6.51
CA LEU A 298 -12.59 -16.61 5.49
C LEU A 298 -13.34 -17.79 4.86
N HIS A 299 -14.46 -18.22 5.45
CA HIS A 299 -15.27 -19.37 5.01
C HIS A 299 -14.49 -20.70 4.99
N SER A 300 -13.67 -20.94 6.02
CA SER A 300 -12.89 -22.17 6.22
C SER A 300 -12.03 -22.58 5.00
N PRO A 301 -10.98 -21.79 4.66
CA PRO A 301 -10.10 -22.04 3.51
C PRO A 301 -9.45 -23.43 3.53
N ASP A 302 -9.03 -23.93 2.38
CA ASP A 302 -8.35 -25.22 2.28
C ASP A 302 -6.97 -25.21 2.97
N VAL A 303 -6.27 -24.08 2.84
CA VAL A 303 -4.99 -23.80 3.54
C VAL A 303 -5.05 -22.41 4.16
N VAL A 304 -4.66 -22.29 5.43
CA VAL A 304 -4.47 -21.01 6.11
C VAL A 304 -3.02 -20.90 6.55
N ALA A 305 -2.25 -20.01 5.93
CA ALA A 305 -0.90 -19.65 6.31
C ALA A 305 -0.94 -18.54 7.38
N LEU A 306 -0.47 -18.83 8.58
CA LEU A 306 -0.44 -17.88 9.68
C LEU A 306 1.00 -17.49 9.99
N MET A 307 1.24 -16.19 10.15
CA MET A 307 2.49 -15.66 10.67
C MET A 307 2.27 -15.15 12.10
N GLU A 308 3.35 -15.11 12.87
CA GLU A 308 3.35 -14.66 14.26
C GLU A 308 2.55 -15.55 15.20
N ILE A 309 2.60 -16.87 14.99
CA ILE A 309 2.09 -17.86 15.94
C ILE A 309 3.23 -18.28 16.84
N GLU A 310 3.04 -18.27 18.16
CA GLU A 310 4.11 -18.59 19.10
C GLU A 310 4.74 -19.96 18.85
N ASN A 311 3.94 -21.03 18.91
CA ASN A 311 4.47 -22.38 18.79
C ASN A 311 3.43 -23.36 18.23
N LEU A 312 3.85 -24.61 18.00
CA LEU A 312 2.98 -25.65 17.45
C LEU A 312 1.79 -25.98 18.36
N ARG A 313 1.95 -25.89 19.70
CA ARG A 313 0.86 -26.17 20.66
C ARG A 313 -0.28 -25.18 20.45
N VAL A 314 0.04 -23.89 20.38
CA VAL A 314 -0.94 -22.82 20.12
C VAL A 314 -1.70 -23.07 18.82
N LEU A 315 -0.98 -23.43 17.76
CA LEU A 315 -1.62 -23.70 16.46
C LEU A 315 -2.53 -24.94 16.49
N GLN A 316 -2.14 -25.99 17.23
CA GLN A 316 -2.95 -27.19 17.44
C GLN A 316 -4.23 -26.90 18.23
N GLU A 317 -4.14 -26.05 19.25
CA GLU A 317 -5.31 -25.60 20.01
C GLU A 317 -6.28 -24.81 19.13
N ILE A 318 -5.79 -23.88 18.30
CA ILE A 318 -6.61 -23.16 17.33
C ILE A 318 -7.29 -24.13 16.35
N ALA A 319 -6.57 -25.12 15.81
CA ALA A 319 -7.15 -26.15 14.96
C ALA A 319 -8.27 -26.92 15.68
N SER A 320 -8.05 -27.31 16.93
CA SER A 320 -9.03 -28.00 17.76
C SER A 320 -10.29 -27.15 17.96
N ASP A 321 -10.12 -25.87 18.30
CA ASP A 321 -11.21 -24.94 18.57
C ASP A 321 -12.04 -24.64 17.31
N ILE A 322 -11.41 -24.53 16.14
CA ILE A 322 -12.12 -24.40 14.86
C ILE A 322 -12.93 -25.68 14.59
N ASN A 323 -12.33 -26.84 14.79
CA ASN A 323 -12.94 -28.14 14.54
C ASN A 323 -14.12 -28.46 15.47
N SER A 324 -14.05 -28.07 16.75
CA SER A 324 -15.16 -28.20 17.71
C SER A 324 -16.26 -27.21 17.36
N THR A 325 -15.93 -25.92 17.23
CA THR A 325 -16.89 -24.85 16.93
C THR A 325 -17.64 -25.12 15.62
N ALA A 326 -16.96 -25.63 14.60
CA ALA A 326 -17.60 -26.00 13.34
C ALA A 326 -18.68 -27.07 13.54
N ARG A 327 -18.38 -28.13 14.31
CA ARG A 327 -19.33 -29.21 14.61
C ARG A 327 -20.50 -28.73 15.44
N ASP A 328 -20.23 -27.91 16.45
CA ASP A 328 -21.25 -27.46 17.40
C ASP A 328 -22.21 -26.43 16.80
N ASN A 329 -21.78 -25.69 15.77
CA ASN A 329 -22.55 -24.60 15.17
C ASN A 329 -22.99 -24.86 13.72
N GLY A 330 -22.93 -26.11 13.26
CA GLY A 330 -23.48 -26.53 11.97
C GLY A 330 -22.69 -26.08 10.74
N PHE A 331 -21.41 -25.70 10.90
CA PHE A 331 -20.52 -25.47 9.76
C PHE A 331 -20.04 -26.80 9.17
N ALA A 332 -19.61 -26.79 7.91
CA ALA A 332 -18.92 -27.94 7.32
C ALA A 332 -17.65 -28.25 8.13
N TYR A 333 -17.50 -29.50 8.58
CA TYR A 333 -16.40 -29.92 9.44
C TYR A 333 -15.06 -29.92 8.68
N PRO A 334 -14.12 -28.99 8.98
CA PRO A 334 -12.93 -28.80 8.14
C PRO A 334 -11.83 -29.84 8.40
N GLN A 335 -11.81 -30.46 9.59
CA GLN A 335 -10.71 -31.32 10.03
C GLN A 335 -9.35 -30.61 9.90
N TYR A 336 -9.24 -29.37 10.40
CA TYR A 336 -7.96 -28.68 10.36
C TYR A 336 -6.88 -29.43 11.15
N ARG A 337 -5.70 -29.55 10.55
CA ARG A 337 -4.46 -29.98 11.21
C ARG A 337 -3.43 -28.86 11.16
N ALA A 338 -2.71 -28.70 12.26
CA ALA A 338 -1.66 -27.70 12.43
C ALA A 338 -0.29 -28.25 12.03
N TYR A 339 0.48 -27.43 11.32
CA TYR A 339 1.87 -27.69 10.95
C TYR A 339 2.68 -26.43 11.20
N LEU A 340 3.74 -26.55 12.01
CA LEU A 340 4.65 -25.48 12.38
C LEU A 340 5.97 -26.11 12.78
N GLU A 341 7.07 -25.48 12.40
CA GLU A 341 8.41 -25.80 12.89
C GLU A 341 8.98 -24.57 13.59
N GLU A 342 9.64 -24.77 14.72
CA GLU A 342 10.19 -23.68 15.52
C GLU A 342 11.36 -22.99 14.80
N GLY A 343 11.30 -21.67 14.68
CA GLY A 343 12.34 -20.83 14.10
C GLY A 343 13.48 -20.53 15.08
N THR A 344 13.96 -19.30 15.01
CA THR A 344 14.93 -18.72 15.97
C THR A 344 14.60 -17.27 16.30
N ASP A 345 13.33 -16.87 16.17
CA ASP A 345 12.89 -15.52 16.54
C ASP A 345 13.09 -15.30 18.04
N PRO A 346 13.75 -14.20 18.46
CA PRO A 346 13.96 -13.93 19.88
C PRO A 346 12.67 -13.78 20.68
N GLY A 347 11.58 -13.37 20.03
CA GLY A 347 10.25 -13.31 20.61
C GLY A 347 9.45 -14.59 20.46
N GLY A 348 10.02 -15.66 19.91
CA GLY A 348 9.41 -16.99 19.83
C GLY A 348 8.20 -17.07 18.92
N ILE A 349 8.13 -16.25 17.86
CA ILE A 349 7.00 -16.31 16.92
C ILE A 349 7.42 -16.91 15.59
N ASP A 350 6.51 -17.68 14.99
CA ASP A 350 6.77 -18.52 13.83
C ASP A 350 5.71 -18.39 12.74
N THR A 351 5.98 -19.05 11.63
CA THR A 351 5.01 -19.27 10.54
C THR A 351 4.46 -20.69 10.60
N GLY A 352 3.16 -20.85 10.40
CA GLY A 352 2.50 -22.15 10.43
C GLY A 352 1.35 -22.28 9.43
N PHE A 353 0.90 -23.51 9.21
CA PHE A 353 -0.26 -23.84 8.39
C PHE A 353 -1.37 -24.50 9.20
N LEU A 354 -2.61 -24.08 8.96
CA LEU A 354 -3.80 -24.89 9.18
C LEU A 354 -4.24 -25.48 7.84
N VAL A 355 -4.25 -26.81 7.74
CA VAL A 355 -4.63 -27.53 6.52
C VAL A 355 -5.95 -28.26 6.73
N LYS A 356 -6.94 -27.99 5.87
CA LYS A 356 -8.29 -28.59 5.92
C LYS A 356 -8.23 -30.03 5.40
N THR A 357 -7.89 -30.99 6.25
CA THR A 357 -7.62 -32.37 5.80
C THR A 357 -8.87 -33.16 5.40
N ALA A 358 -10.06 -32.58 5.57
CA ALA A 358 -11.28 -33.11 4.95
C ALA A 358 -11.25 -33.05 3.41
N ARG A 359 -10.34 -32.26 2.83
CA ARG A 359 -10.21 -32.06 1.37
C ARG A 359 -8.77 -32.06 0.86
N VAL A 360 -7.83 -31.57 1.65
CA VAL A 360 -6.41 -31.48 1.28
C VAL A 360 -5.62 -32.63 1.90
N GLU A 361 -4.84 -33.32 1.08
CA GLU A 361 -3.86 -34.30 1.53
C GLU A 361 -2.48 -33.62 1.61
N PRO A 362 -1.96 -33.31 2.81
CA PRO A 362 -0.60 -32.81 2.97
C PRO A 362 0.40 -33.95 2.71
N ILE A 363 1.32 -33.73 1.77
CA ILE A 363 2.37 -34.69 1.40
C ILE A 363 3.62 -34.45 2.26
N ASP A 364 4.06 -33.20 2.35
CA ASP A 364 5.25 -32.81 3.11
C ASP A 364 5.13 -31.38 3.63
N VAL A 365 5.74 -31.10 4.78
CA VAL A 365 5.86 -29.77 5.36
C VAL A 365 7.25 -29.59 5.95
N PHE A 366 7.98 -28.56 5.52
CA PHE A 366 9.35 -28.34 5.96
C PHE A 366 9.74 -26.85 5.94
N GLN A 367 10.66 -26.44 6.81
CA GLN A 367 11.31 -25.12 6.75
C GLN A 367 12.53 -25.07 5.82
N TRP A 368 12.78 -23.88 5.27
CA TRP A 368 13.96 -23.61 4.46
C TRP A 368 14.86 -22.53 5.08
N GLY A 369 16.17 -22.77 5.16
CA GLY A 369 17.15 -21.74 5.50
C GLY A 369 17.15 -21.31 6.97
N ARG A 370 16.72 -22.18 7.90
CA ARG A 370 16.73 -21.92 9.35
C ARG A 370 18.12 -21.66 9.93
N GLN A 371 19.14 -22.35 9.42
CA GLN A 371 20.53 -22.24 9.88
C GLN A 371 21.34 -21.25 9.03
N ASP A 372 20.73 -20.64 8.02
CA ASP A 372 21.43 -19.76 7.10
C ASP A 372 21.81 -18.47 7.82
N THR A 373 23.02 -18.00 7.54
CA THR A 373 23.57 -16.76 8.08
C THR A 373 23.98 -15.84 6.94
N TYR A 374 24.11 -14.56 7.25
CA TYR A 374 24.66 -13.57 6.35
C TYR A 374 25.67 -12.69 7.08
N ILE A 375 26.54 -12.05 6.30
CA ILE A 375 27.49 -11.06 6.81
C ILE A 375 26.84 -9.69 6.74
N ARG A 376 26.70 -9.06 7.90
CA ARG A 376 26.20 -7.69 8.05
C ARG A 376 27.16 -6.69 7.39
N PRO A 377 26.70 -5.45 7.10
CA PRO A 377 27.58 -4.40 6.59
C PRO A 377 28.76 -4.05 7.51
N ASP A 378 28.65 -4.34 8.81
CA ASP A 378 29.71 -4.15 9.81
C ASP A 378 30.63 -5.38 9.99
N GLY A 379 30.53 -6.38 9.12
CA GLY A 379 31.37 -7.57 9.10
C GLY A 379 30.98 -8.68 10.08
N ARG A 380 29.97 -8.47 10.92
CA ARG A 380 29.48 -9.50 11.87
C ARG A 380 28.54 -10.49 11.18
N THR A 381 28.59 -11.75 11.61
CA THR A 381 27.64 -12.78 11.18
C THR A 381 26.32 -12.67 11.96
N GLU A 382 25.20 -12.89 11.28
CA GLU A 382 23.86 -12.92 11.88
C GLU A 382 22.99 -13.94 11.14
N THR A 383 22.01 -14.54 11.84
CA THR A 383 20.98 -15.38 11.22
C THR A 383 20.26 -14.62 10.11
N LEU A 384 20.06 -15.25 8.95
CA LEU A 384 19.34 -14.65 7.83
C LEU A 384 17.82 -14.70 8.06
N ASN A 385 17.30 -15.84 8.51
CA ASN A 385 15.88 -16.02 8.79
C ASN A 385 15.65 -16.49 10.22
N GLU A 386 15.23 -15.56 11.07
CA GLU A 386 14.67 -15.93 12.37
C GLU A 386 13.32 -16.62 12.27
N ARG A 387 12.58 -16.34 11.19
CA ARG A 387 11.26 -16.89 10.86
C ARG A 387 11.37 -17.52 9.47
N PRO A 388 11.97 -18.72 9.35
CA PRO A 388 12.27 -19.35 8.08
C PRO A 388 10.99 -19.62 7.27
N PRO A 389 11.02 -19.47 5.93
CA PRO A 389 9.88 -19.86 5.10
C PRO A 389 9.45 -21.31 5.36
N LEU A 390 8.16 -21.52 5.62
CA LEU A 390 7.56 -22.84 5.79
C LEU A 390 6.87 -23.25 4.49
N THR A 391 7.24 -24.40 3.94
CA THR A 391 6.69 -24.92 2.68
C THR A 391 5.72 -26.07 2.96
N LEU A 392 4.52 -26.00 2.41
CA LEU A 392 3.55 -27.08 2.33
C LEU A 392 3.54 -27.63 0.89
N TYR A 393 3.86 -28.91 0.74
CA TYR A 393 3.54 -29.67 -0.46
C TYR A 393 2.29 -30.50 -0.20
N ALA A 394 1.27 -30.34 -1.03
CA ALA A 394 -0.03 -30.96 -0.79
C ALA A 394 -0.75 -31.30 -2.08
N LYS A 395 -1.84 -32.04 -1.93
CA LYS A 395 -2.67 -32.53 -3.02
C LYS A 395 -4.14 -32.33 -2.73
N VAL A 396 -4.90 -31.97 -3.76
CA VAL A 396 -6.37 -32.03 -3.76
C VAL A 396 -6.79 -32.90 -4.94
N GLU A 397 -7.62 -33.91 -4.68
CA GLU A 397 -7.99 -34.92 -5.68
C GLU A 397 -6.72 -35.57 -6.28
N ASN A 398 -6.41 -35.31 -7.55
CA ASN A 398 -5.21 -35.79 -8.25
C ASN A 398 -4.26 -34.66 -8.68
N ARG A 399 -4.34 -33.49 -8.03
CA ARG A 399 -3.53 -32.32 -8.37
C ARG A 399 -2.67 -31.89 -7.20
N ASP A 400 -1.37 -31.88 -7.44
CA ASP A 400 -0.39 -31.39 -6.49
C ASP A 400 -0.32 -29.86 -6.56
N PHE A 401 0.01 -29.23 -5.44
CA PHE A 401 0.26 -27.79 -5.34
C PHE A 401 1.20 -27.50 -4.17
N ILE A 402 1.87 -26.35 -4.25
CA ILE A 402 2.85 -25.90 -3.24
C ILE A 402 2.42 -24.54 -2.69
N VAL A 403 2.49 -24.40 -1.36
CA VAL A 403 2.30 -23.13 -0.68
C VAL A 403 3.51 -22.83 0.20
N ILE A 404 4.12 -21.67 0.05
CA ILE A 404 5.24 -21.21 0.88
C ILE A 404 4.74 -20.05 1.74
N ALA A 405 4.74 -20.20 3.06
CA ALA A 405 4.45 -19.12 4.01
C ALA A 405 5.74 -18.40 4.40
N ASN A 406 5.75 -17.07 4.31
CA ASN A 406 6.94 -16.25 4.56
C ASN A 406 6.65 -15.15 5.58
N HIS A 407 7.66 -14.77 6.35
CA HIS A 407 7.61 -13.60 7.23
C HIS A 407 8.96 -12.85 7.24
N PHE A 408 9.14 -11.97 6.27
CA PHE A 408 10.38 -11.20 6.11
C PHE A 408 10.61 -10.23 7.26
N ARG A 409 11.87 -9.86 7.48
CA ARG A 409 12.27 -8.86 8.47
C ARG A 409 11.48 -7.56 8.28
N SER A 410 10.95 -7.01 9.38
CA SER A 410 10.13 -5.80 9.32
C SER A 410 10.87 -4.58 8.75
N MET A 411 10.11 -3.56 8.33
CA MET A 411 10.65 -2.27 7.89
C MET A 411 11.03 -1.33 9.05
N THR A 412 10.86 -1.73 10.31
CA THR A 412 11.22 -0.89 11.46
C THR A 412 12.71 -0.59 11.45
N GLY A 413 13.07 0.70 11.36
CA GLY A 413 14.44 1.18 11.27
C GLY A 413 15.03 1.16 9.85
N VAL A 414 14.24 0.85 8.81
CA VAL A 414 14.75 0.74 7.43
C VAL A 414 15.31 2.06 6.89
N GLU A 415 14.78 3.18 7.37
CA GLU A 415 15.18 4.55 7.02
C GLU A 415 16.29 5.11 7.94
N ASP A 416 16.62 4.41 9.03
CA ASP A 416 17.63 4.87 9.99
C ASP A 416 19.04 4.83 9.36
N PRO A 417 19.85 5.88 9.48
CA PRO A 417 21.14 5.95 8.79
C PRO A 417 22.16 4.93 9.31
N VAL A 418 22.01 4.43 10.54
CA VAL A 418 22.96 3.51 11.17
C VAL A 418 22.53 2.05 10.96
N SER A 419 21.29 1.73 11.29
CA SER A 419 20.73 0.37 11.25
C SER A 419 20.07 0.01 9.92
N GLY A 420 19.62 1.01 9.15
CA GLY A 420 18.94 0.84 7.87
C GLY A 420 19.72 0.02 6.83
N PRO A 421 21.03 0.26 6.59
CA PRO A 421 21.81 -0.55 5.66
C PRO A 421 21.78 -2.05 5.95
N ARG A 422 21.84 -2.43 7.24
CA ARG A 422 21.72 -3.84 7.66
C ARG A 422 20.33 -4.39 7.35
N ILE A 423 19.28 -3.64 7.68
CA ILE A 423 17.88 -4.06 7.50
C ILE A 423 17.56 -4.26 6.01
N ARG A 424 17.98 -3.31 5.15
CA ARG A 424 17.76 -3.40 3.70
C ARG A 424 18.52 -4.58 3.08
N LEU A 425 19.78 -4.79 3.48
CA LEU A 425 20.56 -5.96 3.06
C LEU A 425 19.88 -7.27 3.46
N LYS A 426 19.47 -7.42 4.72
CA LYS A 426 18.82 -8.64 5.21
C LYS A 426 17.55 -8.95 4.43
N ARG A 427 16.65 -7.97 4.27
CA ARG A 427 15.39 -8.13 3.52
C ARG A 427 15.62 -8.54 2.06
N ARG A 428 16.63 -7.94 1.40
CA ARG A 428 17.02 -8.34 0.03
C ARG A 428 17.48 -9.80 -0.02
N LEU A 429 18.37 -10.21 0.90
CA LEU A 429 18.88 -11.58 0.94
C LEU A 429 17.79 -12.62 1.26
N GLN A 430 16.80 -12.28 2.10
CA GLN A 430 15.64 -13.15 2.34
C GLN A 430 14.81 -13.35 1.06
N ALA A 431 14.62 -12.29 0.27
CA ALA A 431 13.92 -12.40 -1.00
C ALA A 431 14.70 -13.20 -2.05
N GLU A 432 16.02 -13.04 -2.11
CA GLU A 432 16.89 -13.85 -2.98
C GLU A 432 16.86 -15.33 -2.59
N GLN A 433 16.88 -15.66 -1.30
CA GLN A 433 16.76 -17.04 -0.85
C GLN A 433 15.37 -17.64 -1.17
N LEU A 434 14.30 -16.85 -1.03
CA LEU A 434 12.97 -17.29 -1.44
C LEU A 434 12.88 -17.54 -2.96
N ARG A 435 13.50 -16.68 -3.78
CA ARG A 435 13.63 -16.92 -5.23
C ARG A 435 14.33 -18.25 -5.50
N ASP A 436 15.42 -18.53 -4.81
CA ASP A 436 16.21 -19.75 -5.01
C ASP A 436 15.44 -21.00 -4.56
N LEU A 437 14.70 -20.91 -3.45
CA LEU A 437 13.77 -21.97 -3.01
C LEU A 437 12.70 -22.25 -4.06
N VAL A 438 12.06 -21.20 -4.59
CA VAL A 438 11.04 -21.32 -5.64
C VAL A 438 11.61 -21.96 -6.90
N ALA A 439 12.81 -21.56 -7.33
CA ALA A 439 13.47 -22.14 -8.49
C ALA A 439 13.76 -23.63 -8.28
N ARG A 440 14.25 -24.01 -7.09
CA ARG A 440 14.50 -25.41 -6.73
C ARG A 440 13.21 -26.23 -6.74
N LEU A 441 12.16 -25.75 -6.08
CA LEU A 441 10.87 -26.43 -6.03
C LEU A 441 10.23 -26.59 -7.41
N GLY A 442 10.36 -25.57 -8.26
CA GLY A 442 9.89 -25.64 -9.65
C GLY A 442 10.68 -26.63 -10.51
N ALA A 443 11.99 -26.80 -10.24
CA ALA A 443 12.81 -27.81 -10.91
C ALA A 443 12.49 -29.23 -10.44
N ASP A 444 12.30 -29.41 -9.13
CA ASP A 444 11.98 -30.70 -8.51
C ASP A 444 10.53 -31.13 -8.82
N ASN A 445 9.62 -30.17 -9.07
CA ASN A 445 8.19 -30.40 -9.33
C ASN A 445 7.69 -29.62 -10.57
N PRO A 446 8.12 -30.00 -11.79
CA PRO A 446 7.75 -29.28 -13.01
C PRO A 446 6.24 -29.28 -13.25
N GLY A 447 5.67 -28.10 -13.54
CA GLY A 447 4.24 -27.96 -13.83
C GLY A 447 3.33 -27.91 -12.59
N THR A 448 3.89 -27.97 -11.38
CA THR A 448 3.11 -27.87 -10.14
C THR A 448 2.76 -26.41 -9.83
N PRO A 449 1.47 -26.06 -9.62
CA PRO A 449 1.06 -24.76 -9.12
C PRO A 449 1.73 -24.42 -7.79
N LEU A 450 2.39 -23.27 -7.72
CA LEU A 450 3.10 -22.79 -6.54
C LEU A 450 2.69 -21.35 -6.21
N ALA A 451 2.38 -21.11 -4.94
CA ALA A 451 2.16 -19.78 -4.39
C ALA A 451 3.03 -19.51 -3.16
N ALA A 452 3.75 -18.40 -3.14
CA ALA A 452 4.39 -17.85 -1.96
C ALA A 452 3.50 -16.75 -1.36
N VAL A 453 3.07 -16.94 -0.12
CA VAL A 453 2.16 -16.06 0.61
C VAL A 453 2.80 -15.57 1.91
N GLY A 454 2.26 -14.50 2.50
CA GLY A 454 2.68 -14.04 3.83
C GLY A 454 2.98 -12.57 3.89
N ASP A 455 3.65 -12.19 4.99
CA ASP A 455 4.09 -10.83 5.25
C ASP A 455 5.51 -10.67 4.68
N PHE A 456 5.59 -10.05 3.51
CA PHE A 456 6.85 -9.76 2.84
C PHE A 456 7.50 -8.50 3.40
N ASN A 457 6.81 -7.77 4.27
CA ASN A 457 7.26 -6.51 4.83
C ASN A 457 7.83 -5.58 3.76
N ALA A 458 7.23 -5.54 2.58
CA ALA A 458 7.73 -4.82 1.40
C ALA A 458 6.58 -4.27 0.59
N PHE A 459 6.76 -3.10 -0.04
CA PHE A 459 5.67 -2.45 -0.77
C PHE A 459 5.44 -3.10 -2.14
N ALA A 460 4.17 -3.30 -2.50
CA ALA A 460 3.79 -3.78 -3.84
C ALA A 460 4.30 -2.87 -4.98
N PHE A 461 4.41 -1.56 -4.73
CA PHE A 461 4.88 -0.54 -5.68
C PHE A 461 6.05 0.24 -5.05
N PRO A 462 7.29 -0.20 -5.28
CA PRO A 462 8.47 0.46 -4.77
C PRO A 462 8.92 1.52 -5.78
N ASN A 463 8.99 2.77 -5.34
CA ASN A 463 9.49 3.88 -6.15
C ASN A 463 10.98 4.18 -5.89
N LEU A 464 11.65 3.50 -4.95
CA LEU A 464 13.08 3.67 -4.74
C LEU A 464 13.89 2.73 -5.65
N PRO A 465 14.82 3.25 -6.48
CA PRO A 465 15.76 2.41 -7.22
C PRO A 465 16.71 1.69 -6.25
N GLY A 466 16.72 0.35 -6.28
CA GLY A 466 17.80 -0.48 -5.70
C GLY A 466 17.55 -1.13 -4.33
N ASP A 467 16.47 -0.80 -3.63
CA ASP A 467 16.17 -1.34 -2.29
C ASP A 467 14.79 -2.05 -2.18
N ASP A 468 14.22 -2.45 -3.31
CA ASP A 468 13.02 -3.29 -3.35
C ASP A 468 13.38 -4.78 -3.22
N PRO A 469 13.12 -5.45 -2.07
CA PRO A 469 13.38 -6.88 -1.95
C PRO A 469 12.52 -7.71 -2.91
N LEU A 470 11.32 -7.24 -3.29
CA LEU A 470 10.43 -7.98 -4.19
C LEU A 470 10.96 -8.07 -5.62
N SER A 471 11.91 -7.21 -6.00
CA SER A 471 12.54 -7.25 -7.32
C SER A 471 13.20 -8.59 -7.64
N ALA A 472 13.72 -9.30 -6.62
CA ALA A 472 14.30 -10.63 -6.77
C ALA A 472 13.28 -11.72 -7.13
N LEU A 473 12.00 -11.50 -6.80
CA LEU A 473 10.90 -12.45 -7.02
C LEU A 473 10.14 -12.16 -8.32
N ARG A 474 10.13 -10.90 -8.76
CA ARG A 474 9.47 -10.49 -10.02
C ARG A 474 10.20 -11.08 -11.22
N GLY A 475 9.44 -11.71 -12.13
CA GLY A 475 9.99 -12.45 -13.26
C GLY A 475 9.67 -13.94 -13.12
N PRO A 476 10.38 -14.70 -12.27
CA PRO A 476 10.06 -16.11 -12.02
C PRO A 476 8.66 -16.28 -11.40
N LEU A 477 8.17 -15.28 -10.67
CA LEU A 477 6.82 -15.24 -10.10
C LEU A 477 6.07 -13.97 -10.53
N GLU A 478 4.76 -14.11 -10.62
CA GLU A 478 3.81 -13.01 -10.76
C GLU A 478 3.35 -12.52 -9.38
N LEU A 479 3.36 -11.21 -9.15
CA LEU A 479 2.78 -10.60 -7.95
C LEU A 479 1.27 -10.43 -8.13
N LEU A 480 0.48 -11.39 -7.66
CA LEU A 480 -0.96 -11.44 -7.90
C LEU A 480 -1.72 -10.27 -7.27
N THR A 481 -1.20 -9.69 -6.18
CA THR A 481 -1.84 -8.56 -5.49
C THR A 481 -1.89 -7.29 -6.34
N GLN A 482 -1.05 -7.17 -7.36
CA GLN A 482 -1.13 -6.10 -8.36
C GLN A 482 -2.30 -6.27 -9.33
N ARG A 483 -3.00 -7.41 -9.34
CA ARG A 483 -4.25 -7.59 -10.10
C ARG A 483 -5.43 -6.86 -9.47
N LEU A 484 -5.32 -6.42 -8.21
CA LEU A 484 -6.37 -5.70 -7.51
C LEU A 484 -6.27 -4.18 -7.73
N PRO A 485 -7.40 -3.46 -7.72
CA PRO A 485 -7.38 -2.00 -7.66
C PRO A 485 -6.63 -1.51 -6.41
N PRO A 486 -5.81 -0.45 -6.48
CA PRO A 486 -5.02 0.04 -5.33
C PRO A 486 -5.82 0.31 -4.06
N ALA A 487 -7.09 0.73 -4.18
CA ALA A 487 -7.97 0.95 -3.03
C ALA A 487 -8.33 -0.34 -2.26
N GLN A 488 -8.13 -1.51 -2.87
CA GLN A 488 -8.45 -2.83 -2.32
C GLN A 488 -7.21 -3.62 -1.89
N THR A 489 -6.00 -3.04 -1.99
CA THR A 489 -4.75 -3.72 -1.64
C THR A 489 -4.25 -3.41 -0.24
N VAL A 490 -4.96 -2.62 0.56
CA VAL A 490 -4.47 -2.26 1.90
C VAL A 490 -4.51 -3.49 2.81
N SER A 491 -3.33 -3.95 3.20
CA SER A 491 -3.13 -5.06 4.12
C SER A 491 -2.67 -4.61 5.51
N TYR A 492 -2.09 -3.41 5.62
CA TYR A 492 -1.59 -2.85 6.86
C TYR A 492 -1.82 -1.32 6.93
N SER A 493 -1.94 -0.73 8.11
CA SER A 493 -2.08 0.72 8.30
C SER A 493 -1.01 1.24 9.26
N PHE A 494 -0.17 2.16 8.78
CA PHE A 494 0.87 2.78 9.59
C PHE A 494 0.70 4.30 9.59
N GLN A 495 0.50 4.88 10.77
CA GLN A 495 0.31 6.33 10.93
C GLN A 495 -0.75 6.91 9.97
N GLY A 496 -1.83 6.19 9.72
CA GLY A 496 -2.89 6.66 8.83
C GLY A 496 -2.67 6.41 7.34
N LEU A 497 -1.54 5.81 6.95
CA LEU A 497 -1.25 5.42 5.57
C LEU A 497 -1.53 3.94 5.38
N GLY A 498 -2.36 3.63 4.38
CA GLY A 498 -2.54 2.25 3.93
C GLY A 498 -1.27 1.71 3.27
N GLN A 499 -0.94 0.45 3.53
CA GLN A 499 0.20 -0.24 2.94
C GLN A 499 -0.25 -1.60 2.41
N THR A 500 0.40 -2.05 1.34
CA THR A 500 0.30 -3.42 0.84
C THR A 500 1.63 -4.08 1.11
N ILE A 501 1.70 -4.92 2.15
CA ILE A 501 2.93 -5.62 2.57
C ILE A 501 2.75 -7.13 2.70
N ASP A 502 1.50 -7.58 2.83
CA ASP A 502 1.13 -8.98 2.74
C ASP A 502 0.87 -9.30 1.27
N HIS A 503 1.50 -10.34 0.72
CA HIS A 503 1.46 -10.61 -0.71
C HIS A 503 1.15 -12.06 -1.06
N VAL A 504 0.77 -12.25 -2.32
CA VAL A 504 0.70 -13.54 -2.99
C VAL A 504 1.54 -13.44 -4.26
N PHE A 505 2.68 -14.13 -4.27
CA PHE A 505 3.46 -14.40 -5.47
C PHE A 505 3.12 -15.78 -5.99
N ALA A 506 2.98 -15.94 -7.31
CA ALA A 506 2.57 -17.20 -7.90
C ALA A 506 3.40 -17.53 -9.14
N ASN A 507 3.72 -18.80 -9.33
CA ASN A 507 4.27 -19.26 -10.60
C ASN A 507 3.19 -19.24 -11.69
N ARG A 508 3.59 -19.43 -12.95
CA ARG A 508 2.68 -19.38 -14.10
C ARG A 508 1.48 -20.33 -13.96
N GLU A 509 1.72 -21.56 -13.50
CA GLU A 509 0.68 -22.59 -13.39
C GLU A 509 -0.40 -22.23 -12.38
N PHE A 510 0.01 -21.67 -11.24
CA PHE A 510 -0.93 -21.15 -10.25
C PHE A 510 -1.64 -19.90 -10.78
N ALA A 511 -0.88 -18.92 -11.27
CA ALA A 511 -1.39 -17.62 -11.70
C ALA A 511 -2.40 -17.69 -12.85
N ALA A 512 -2.26 -18.67 -13.75
CA ALA A 512 -3.15 -18.87 -14.91
C ALA A 512 -4.57 -19.31 -14.52
N ASN A 513 -4.75 -19.86 -13.33
CA ASN A 513 -6.02 -20.45 -12.88
C ASN A 513 -6.60 -19.73 -11.65
N VAL A 514 -6.01 -18.60 -11.25
CA VAL A 514 -6.57 -17.74 -10.20
C VAL A 514 -7.91 -17.18 -10.67
N THR A 515 -8.98 -17.51 -9.95
CA THR A 515 -10.34 -17.04 -10.24
C THR A 515 -10.65 -15.75 -9.47
N ARG A 516 -10.14 -15.64 -8.23
CA ARG A 516 -10.38 -14.51 -7.34
C ARG A 516 -9.18 -14.27 -6.43
N LEU A 517 -9.00 -13.02 -6.05
CA LEU A 517 -8.08 -12.56 -5.02
C LEU A 517 -8.77 -11.46 -4.23
N ALA A 518 -8.59 -11.41 -2.92
CA ALA A 518 -9.12 -10.33 -2.10
C ALA A 518 -8.36 -10.22 -0.78
N TYR A 519 -8.31 -9.01 -0.22
CA TYR A 519 -8.00 -8.81 1.19
C TYR A 519 -9.28 -8.80 2.02
N THR A 520 -9.19 -9.20 3.28
CA THR A 520 -10.20 -8.83 4.25
C THR A 520 -10.18 -7.31 4.46
N SER A 521 -11.24 -6.75 5.02
CA SER A 521 -11.30 -5.32 5.34
C SER A 521 -11.99 -5.11 6.68
N ILE A 522 -11.56 -5.90 7.67
CA ILE A 522 -12.14 -5.91 9.02
C ILE A 522 -11.12 -5.69 10.13
N ASN A 523 -9.83 -5.59 9.81
CA ASN A 523 -8.74 -5.41 10.77
C ASN A 523 -8.19 -3.98 10.72
N THR A 524 -7.62 -3.56 9.60
CA THR A 524 -7.01 -2.23 9.36
C THR A 524 -8.02 -1.09 9.30
N THR A 525 -9.30 -1.40 9.10
CA THR A 525 -10.39 -0.43 8.96
C THR A 525 -11.26 -0.31 10.21
N THR A 526 -11.06 -1.18 11.20
CA THR A 526 -11.86 -1.21 12.43
C THR A 526 -11.10 -0.56 13.59
N ALA A 527 -11.81 0.20 14.41
CA ALA A 527 -11.26 0.83 15.61
C ALA A 527 -10.71 -0.18 16.62
N GLU A 528 -9.69 0.26 17.35
CA GLU A 528 -8.91 -0.58 18.26
C GLU A 528 -9.74 -1.17 19.41
N PHE A 529 -10.79 -0.47 19.84
CA PHE A 529 -11.68 -0.98 20.90
C PHE A 529 -12.40 -2.28 20.50
N GLU A 530 -12.61 -2.55 19.21
CA GLU A 530 -13.17 -3.81 18.73
C GLU A 530 -12.22 -4.98 18.94
N ARG A 531 -10.92 -4.74 19.24
CA ARG A 531 -9.97 -5.81 19.60
C ARG A 531 -10.48 -6.65 20.77
N LEU A 532 -11.05 -5.99 21.76
CA LEU A 532 -11.61 -6.59 22.97
C LEU A 532 -13.07 -7.08 22.79
N ASN A 533 -13.67 -6.86 21.62
CA ASN A 533 -15.00 -7.39 21.30
C ASN A 533 -14.87 -8.77 20.66
N HIS A 534 -15.00 -9.82 21.47
CA HIS A 534 -14.84 -11.22 21.05
C HIS A 534 -16.10 -11.80 20.37
N GLU A 535 -17.19 -11.04 20.33
CA GLU A 535 -18.41 -11.42 19.63
C GLU A 535 -18.30 -11.19 18.11
N THR A 536 -17.31 -10.42 17.67
CA THR A 536 -17.07 -10.11 16.26
C THR A 536 -15.68 -10.58 15.82
N PRO A 537 -15.48 -10.87 14.51
CA PRO A 537 -14.15 -11.20 13.98
C PRO A 537 -13.28 -9.94 13.73
N ASN A 538 -13.80 -8.74 13.99
CA ASN A 538 -13.18 -7.49 13.56
C ASN A 538 -11.99 -7.12 14.45
N ARG A 539 -10.92 -6.55 13.90
CA ARG A 539 -9.73 -6.14 14.67
C ARG A 539 -9.13 -7.32 15.46
N LEU A 540 -8.97 -8.44 14.78
CA LEU A 540 -8.22 -9.59 15.27
C LEU A 540 -6.70 -9.30 15.24
N SER A 541 -6.27 -8.62 14.18
CA SER A 541 -4.89 -8.28 13.87
C SER A 541 -4.82 -6.82 13.39
N ASP A 542 -3.63 -6.25 13.33
CA ASP A 542 -3.30 -5.03 12.61
C ASP A 542 -3.08 -5.26 11.11
N HIS A 543 -3.03 -6.52 10.66
CA HIS A 543 -3.01 -6.93 9.25
C HIS A 543 -4.38 -7.44 8.74
N GLU A 544 -4.66 -7.24 7.45
CA GLU A 544 -5.72 -7.96 6.74
C GLU A 544 -5.22 -9.30 6.22
N ALA A 545 -6.09 -10.31 6.23
CA ALA A 545 -5.79 -11.56 5.55
C ALA A 545 -5.90 -11.36 4.04
N VAL A 546 -4.97 -11.94 3.27
CA VAL A 546 -5.11 -12.08 1.82
C VAL A 546 -5.63 -13.47 1.48
N VAL A 547 -6.62 -13.58 0.59
CA VAL A 547 -7.21 -14.84 0.17
C VAL A 547 -7.18 -14.96 -1.33
N VAL A 548 -6.57 -16.03 -1.82
CA VAL A 548 -6.51 -16.39 -3.24
C VAL A 548 -7.32 -17.65 -3.51
N TYR A 549 -8.08 -17.62 -4.60
CA TYR A 549 -8.89 -18.74 -5.07
C TYR A 549 -8.34 -19.19 -6.42
N TYR A 550 -8.03 -20.48 -6.52
CA TYR A 550 -7.43 -21.12 -7.67
C TYR A 550 -8.37 -22.23 -8.17
N SER A 551 -8.68 -22.25 -9.46
CA SER A 551 -9.57 -23.26 -10.04
C SER A 551 -8.90 -24.63 -10.17
N LEU A 552 -9.63 -25.68 -9.79
CA LEU A 552 -9.29 -27.08 -10.06
C LEU A 552 -9.67 -27.53 -11.47
N ASP A 553 -10.37 -26.69 -12.24
CA ASP A 553 -10.72 -27.01 -13.61
C ASP A 553 -9.51 -26.74 -14.50
N GLN A 554 -9.18 -27.67 -15.40
CA GLN A 554 -8.16 -27.38 -16.41
C GLN A 554 -8.66 -26.17 -17.22
N PRO A 555 -7.83 -25.16 -17.50
CA PRO A 555 -8.21 -24.19 -18.50
C PRO A 555 -8.45 -24.97 -19.79
N ILE A 556 -9.61 -24.81 -20.40
CA ILE A 556 -9.85 -25.34 -21.75
C ILE A 556 -8.97 -24.51 -22.67
N LEU A 557 -7.70 -24.90 -22.81
CA LEU A 557 -6.86 -24.50 -23.92
C LEU A 557 -7.40 -25.25 -25.15
N SER A 558 -8.56 -24.81 -25.65
CA SER A 558 -8.83 -25.03 -27.07
C SER A 558 -7.75 -24.22 -27.78
N PRO A 559 -6.88 -24.83 -28.60
CA PRO A 559 -6.07 -24.04 -29.51
C PRO A 559 -7.06 -23.27 -30.38
N MET A 560 -7.26 -22.00 -30.08
CA MET A 560 -7.96 -21.10 -30.97
C MET A 560 -7.03 -20.94 -32.16
N MET A 561 -7.22 -21.81 -33.15
CA MET A 561 -6.49 -21.77 -34.41
C MET A 561 -6.95 -20.50 -35.13
N VAL A 562 -6.26 -19.39 -34.89
CA VAL A 562 -6.45 -18.17 -35.67
C VAL A 562 -5.83 -18.45 -37.04
N LYS A 563 -6.65 -18.88 -38.01
CA LYS A 563 -6.26 -18.72 -39.42
C LYS A 563 -6.43 -17.23 -39.74
N PRO A 564 -5.35 -16.46 -40.01
CA PRO A 564 -5.51 -15.10 -40.48
C PRO A 564 -6.22 -15.14 -41.84
N PHE A 565 -7.45 -14.63 -41.88
CA PHE A 565 -8.16 -14.42 -43.13
C PHE A 565 -7.80 -13.03 -43.62
N LEU A 566 -6.70 -12.91 -44.38
CA LEU A 566 -6.42 -11.70 -45.14
C LEU A 566 -7.21 -11.78 -46.44
N SER A 567 -8.15 -10.85 -46.63
CA SER A 567 -8.71 -10.62 -47.97
C SER A 567 -7.61 -9.95 -48.81
N PRO A 568 -7.31 -10.44 -50.03
CA PRO A 568 -6.28 -9.83 -50.86
C PRO A 568 -6.71 -8.42 -51.25
N PHE A 569 -6.00 -7.42 -50.72
CA PHE A 569 -6.11 -6.04 -51.18
C PHE A 569 -5.39 -5.94 -52.53
N THR A 570 -6.11 -5.63 -53.60
CA THR A 570 -5.53 -5.37 -54.92
C THR A 570 -5.73 -3.90 -55.25
N GLY A 571 -4.75 -3.08 -54.89
CA GLY A 571 -4.74 -1.65 -55.20
C GLY A 571 -3.32 -1.08 -55.10
N ALA A 572 -2.91 -0.29 -56.08
CA ALA A 572 -1.63 0.42 -56.06
C ALA A 572 -1.66 1.52 -54.99
N VAL A 573 -0.67 1.53 -54.10
CA VAL A 573 -0.52 2.51 -53.02
C VAL A 573 0.58 3.51 -53.39
N ALA A 574 0.33 4.81 -53.23
CA ALA A 574 1.30 5.86 -53.52
C ALA A 574 2.42 5.89 -52.45
N PRO A 575 3.67 6.25 -52.82
CA PRO A 575 4.78 6.39 -51.87
C PRO A 575 4.42 7.36 -50.72
N GLY A 576 4.65 6.95 -49.47
CA GLY A 576 4.37 7.76 -48.27
C GLY A 576 3.01 7.50 -47.58
N SER A 577 2.26 6.48 -47.99
CA SER A 577 0.97 6.15 -47.35
C SER A 577 1.13 5.10 -46.24
N ALA A 578 0.48 5.30 -45.09
CA ALA A 578 0.35 4.27 -44.06
C ALA A 578 -0.68 3.21 -44.49
N ILE A 579 -0.33 1.92 -44.35
CA ILE A 579 -1.24 0.78 -44.60
C ILE A 579 -1.61 0.18 -43.24
N GLU A 580 -2.90 0.19 -42.91
CA GLU A 580 -3.43 -0.46 -41.72
C GLU A 580 -3.98 -1.85 -42.09
N VAL A 581 -3.42 -2.92 -41.52
CA VAL A 581 -3.85 -4.30 -41.78
C VAL A 581 -4.74 -4.77 -40.64
N LEU A 582 -6.05 -4.74 -40.85
CA LEU A 582 -7.04 -5.24 -39.88
C LEU A 582 -7.16 -6.77 -39.98
N THR A 583 -6.76 -7.49 -38.93
CA THR A 583 -7.05 -8.93 -38.79
C THR A 583 -8.36 -9.13 -38.02
N ARG A 584 -9.38 -9.69 -38.67
CA ARG A 584 -10.66 -10.02 -38.02
C ARG A 584 -10.69 -11.50 -37.62
N ALA A 585 -10.83 -11.81 -36.32
CA ALA A 585 -11.04 -13.18 -35.84
C ALA A 585 -12.51 -13.60 -36.07
N VAL A 586 -12.74 -14.80 -36.64
CA VAL A 586 -14.07 -15.39 -36.83
C VAL A 586 -14.12 -16.76 -36.15
N PRO A 587 -15.13 -17.09 -35.32
CA PRO A 587 -15.20 -18.40 -34.68
C PRO A 587 -15.61 -19.50 -35.66
N PHE A 588 -14.85 -20.61 -35.70
CA PHE A 588 -15.20 -21.80 -36.47
C PHE A 588 -15.90 -22.84 -35.59
N GLY A 589 -16.97 -23.45 -36.13
CA GLY A 589 -17.74 -24.53 -35.50
C GLY A 589 -17.02 -25.88 -35.52
N ARG A 590 -17.40 -26.73 -34.56
CA ARG A 590 -16.86 -28.06 -34.27
C ARG A 590 -16.74 -28.97 -35.50
N GLU A 591 -15.53 -29.44 -35.81
CA GLU A 591 -15.30 -30.78 -36.37
C GLU A 591 -13.86 -31.26 -36.14
N ILE A 592 -13.71 -32.54 -35.82
CA ILE A 592 -12.45 -33.22 -35.46
C ILE A 592 -11.79 -33.71 -36.75
N LEU A 593 -10.59 -33.22 -37.08
CA LEU A 593 -9.78 -33.79 -38.15
C LEU A 593 -8.33 -34.01 -37.68
N GLN A 594 -7.82 -35.21 -37.96
CA GLN A 594 -6.47 -35.67 -37.68
C GLN A 594 -5.41 -34.76 -38.33
N ALA A 595 -4.34 -34.48 -37.60
CA ALA A 595 -3.25 -33.59 -38.03
C ALA A 595 -2.42 -34.19 -39.18
N PRO A 596 -2.22 -33.47 -40.30
CA PRO A 596 -1.06 -33.67 -41.17
C PRO A 596 0.10 -32.75 -40.74
N ARG A 597 1.34 -33.16 -41.06
CA ARG A 597 2.56 -32.35 -40.92
C ARG A 597 2.34 -30.95 -41.52
N LEU A 598 2.59 -29.91 -40.73
CA LEU A 598 2.52 -28.50 -41.12
C LEU A 598 3.77 -28.11 -41.93
N GLU A 599 3.61 -27.83 -43.21
CA GLU A 599 4.49 -26.89 -43.93
C GLU A 599 4.03 -25.47 -43.56
N ALA A 600 4.96 -24.57 -43.23
CA ALA A 600 4.64 -23.17 -42.97
C ALA A 600 4.20 -22.50 -44.28
N PRO A 601 3.04 -21.82 -44.34
CA PRO A 601 2.64 -21.11 -45.56
C PRO A 601 3.58 -19.93 -45.81
N SER A 602 4.17 -19.87 -47.01
CA SER A 602 4.88 -18.71 -47.53
C SER A 602 3.92 -17.81 -48.33
N TYR A 603 4.03 -16.49 -48.18
CA TYR A 603 3.18 -15.51 -48.85
C TYR A 603 4.04 -14.53 -49.65
N THR A 604 3.68 -14.26 -50.90
CA THR A 604 4.39 -13.27 -51.73
C THR A 604 3.73 -11.91 -51.61
N LEU A 605 4.44 -10.91 -51.06
CA LEU A 605 4.00 -9.51 -51.07
C LEU A 605 4.65 -8.80 -52.26
N SER A 606 3.84 -8.18 -53.13
CA SER A 606 4.31 -7.43 -54.30
C SER A 606 3.98 -5.95 -54.16
N ILE A 607 4.99 -5.08 -54.25
CA ILE A 607 4.83 -3.62 -54.28
C ILE A 607 5.61 -3.08 -55.49
N GLY A 608 4.90 -2.64 -56.52
CA GLY A 608 5.54 -2.22 -57.77
C GLY A 608 6.28 -3.38 -58.46
N GLN A 609 7.57 -3.20 -58.76
CA GLN A 609 8.42 -4.25 -59.36
C GLN A 609 9.11 -5.17 -58.35
N PHE A 610 8.88 -4.99 -57.05
CA PHE A 610 9.52 -5.77 -56.00
C PHE A 610 8.56 -6.83 -55.45
N SER A 611 9.04 -8.07 -55.34
CA SER A 611 8.32 -9.19 -54.73
C SER A 611 9.16 -9.83 -53.63
N THR A 612 8.60 -10.03 -52.44
CA THR A 612 9.27 -10.74 -51.33
C THR A 612 8.40 -11.88 -50.79
N GLU A 613 9.03 -12.94 -50.32
CA GLU A 613 8.37 -14.10 -49.70
C GLU A 613 8.43 -13.98 -48.17
N ILE A 614 7.27 -13.98 -47.51
CA ILE A 614 7.15 -13.89 -46.05
C ILE A 614 6.67 -15.23 -45.53
N ALA A 615 7.45 -15.87 -44.66
CA ALA A 615 7.07 -17.08 -43.93
C ALA A 615 6.69 -16.72 -42.49
N LEU A 616 5.52 -17.16 -42.03
CA LEU A 616 5.11 -17.05 -40.62
C LEU A 616 5.62 -18.29 -39.87
N VAL A 617 6.64 -18.11 -39.03
CA VAL A 617 7.18 -19.20 -38.19
C VAL A 617 6.75 -18.99 -36.73
N PRO A 618 6.14 -19.98 -36.05
CA PRO A 618 5.93 -19.92 -34.61
C PRO A 618 7.29 -19.89 -33.90
N ALA A 619 7.50 -18.94 -32.99
CA ALA A 619 8.80 -18.72 -32.36
C ALA A 619 9.36 -19.97 -31.65
N ALA A 620 10.51 -20.45 -32.12
CA ALA A 620 11.45 -21.25 -31.36
C ALA A 620 12.74 -20.43 -31.16
N PRO A 621 13.47 -20.59 -30.04
CA PRO A 621 14.61 -19.76 -29.70
C PRO A 621 15.85 -20.26 -30.45
N SER A 622 15.94 -19.99 -31.76
CA SER A 622 17.16 -19.92 -32.57
C SER A 622 16.83 -20.15 -34.04
N ILE A 623 16.74 -19.09 -34.85
CA ILE A 623 16.93 -19.23 -36.30
C ILE A 623 17.79 -18.05 -36.79
N ALA A 624 19.03 -18.39 -37.14
CA ALA A 624 19.80 -17.71 -38.17
C ALA A 624 19.22 -18.10 -39.54
N ASN A 625 19.23 -17.14 -40.48
CA ASN A 625 18.82 -17.22 -41.89
C ASN A 625 17.34 -16.89 -42.18
N ALA A 626 17.05 -15.59 -42.27
CA ALA A 626 16.04 -15.08 -43.19
C ALA A 626 16.74 -14.70 -44.51
N GLY A 627 16.17 -15.10 -45.65
CA GLY A 627 16.72 -14.82 -46.98
C GLY A 627 16.81 -13.32 -47.27
N LEU A 628 17.95 -12.88 -47.78
CA LEU A 628 18.28 -11.50 -48.14
C LEU A 628 18.29 -11.34 -49.67
N LEU A 629 17.67 -10.28 -50.19
CA LEU A 629 18.02 -9.67 -51.48
C LEU A 629 17.50 -8.21 -51.59
N ASP A 630 18.46 -7.30 -51.85
CA ASP A 630 18.43 -5.90 -52.31
C ASP A 630 17.21 -5.02 -52.03
N GLY A 631 17.22 -4.37 -50.86
CA GLY A 631 16.39 -3.21 -50.55
C GLY A 631 16.41 -2.88 -49.05
N ASN A 632 16.62 -1.61 -48.68
CA ASN A 632 16.63 -1.17 -47.29
C ASN A 632 15.20 -1.22 -46.72
N LEU A 633 14.91 -2.10 -45.75
CA LEU A 633 13.59 -2.29 -45.12
C LEU A 633 13.70 -2.14 -43.60
N LEU A 634 12.81 -1.34 -43.00
CA LEU A 634 12.67 -1.18 -41.55
C LEU A 634 11.41 -1.93 -41.05
N ILE A 635 11.56 -2.86 -40.11
CA ILE A 635 10.45 -3.57 -39.45
C ILE A 635 10.46 -3.21 -37.95
N LEU A 636 9.38 -2.59 -37.46
CA LEU A 636 9.18 -2.33 -36.03
C LEU A 636 8.01 -3.18 -35.53
N ALA A 637 8.27 -4.01 -34.51
CA ALA A 637 7.26 -4.82 -33.83
C ALA A 637 7.03 -4.26 -32.42
N THR A 638 5.77 -3.97 -32.06
CA THR A 638 5.41 -3.54 -30.70
C THR A 638 4.42 -4.53 -30.09
N GLY A 639 4.91 -5.36 -29.15
CA GLY A 639 4.13 -6.35 -28.39
C GLY A 639 4.96 -6.98 -27.27
N ILE A 640 4.30 -7.30 -26.15
CA ILE A 640 4.81 -7.57 -24.78
C ILE A 640 6.10 -8.43 -24.71
N GLY A 641 7.11 -7.92 -23.99
CA GLY A 641 8.45 -8.50 -23.81
C GLY A 641 9.52 -7.58 -24.41
N ARG A 642 10.69 -7.40 -23.77
CA ARG A 642 11.74 -6.53 -24.34
C ARG A 642 12.18 -7.09 -25.70
N TRP A 643 11.92 -6.33 -26.76
CA TRP A 643 12.47 -6.56 -28.09
C TRP A 643 13.40 -5.39 -28.44
N GLU A 644 14.58 -5.69 -28.96
CA GLU A 644 15.51 -4.70 -29.48
C GLU A 644 15.17 -4.40 -30.95
N PRO A 645 15.01 -3.12 -31.33
CA PRO A 645 14.78 -2.76 -32.72
C PRO A 645 16.06 -2.91 -33.55
N TYR A 646 15.97 -3.54 -34.72
CA TYR A 646 17.08 -3.68 -35.67
C TYR A 646 16.71 -3.08 -37.03
N VAL A 647 17.69 -2.48 -37.71
CA VAL A 647 17.57 -1.99 -39.10
C VAL A 647 18.40 -2.88 -40.02
N SER A 648 17.87 -3.22 -41.20
CA SER A 648 18.69 -3.82 -42.25
C SER A 648 19.08 -2.75 -43.27
N VAL A 649 20.39 -2.54 -43.43
CA VAL A 649 20.98 -1.66 -44.45
C VAL A 649 21.85 -2.53 -45.35
N GLY A 650 21.42 -2.77 -46.60
CA GLY A 650 22.05 -3.75 -47.48
C GLY A 650 22.10 -5.16 -46.85
N HIS A 651 23.30 -5.74 -46.71
CA HIS A 651 23.51 -7.07 -46.10
C HIS A 651 23.82 -7.03 -44.59
N HIS A 652 23.72 -5.86 -43.94
CA HIS A 652 24.07 -5.70 -42.53
C HIS A 652 22.84 -5.49 -41.65
N VAL A 653 22.87 -6.08 -40.46
CA VAL A 653 21.91 -5.84 -39.37
C VAL A 653 22.54 -4.81 -38.42
N CYS A 654 21.88 -3.68 -38.23
CA CYS A 654 22.33 -2.59 -37.38
C CYS A 654 21.40 -2.46 -36.17
N GLU A 655 21.97 -2.22 -34.99
CA GLU A 655 21.22 -2.06 -33.75
C GLU A 655 20.73 -0.60 -33.64
N VAL A 656 19.43 -0.41 -33.38
CA VAL A 656 18.86 0.94 -33.22
C VAL A 656 19.20 1.47 -31.83
N ARG A 657 20.02 2.54 -31.76
CA ARG A 657 20.43 3.16 -30.50
C ARG A 657 19.43 4.21 -30.01
N SER A 658 18.78 4.93 -30.93
CA SER A 658 17.73 5.90 -30.57
C SER A 658 16.82 6.22 -31.75
N VAL A 659 15.56 6.52 -31.43
CA VAL A 659 14.54 7.02 -32.36
C VAL A 659 14.16 8.42 -31.92
N LEU A 660 14.28 9.42 -32.79
CA LEU A 660 14.01 10.84 -32.47
C LEU A 660 12.83 11.36 -33.30
N ASN A 661 12.02 12.23 -32.69
CA ASN A 661 10.81 12.85 -33.25
C ASN A 661 9.78 11.84 -33.81
N THR A 662 9.03 11.22 -32.90
CA THR A 662 7.81 10.47 -33.24
C THR A 662 6.63 11.44 -33.31
N THR A 663 6.03 11.58 -34.48
CA THR A 663 4.68 12.17 -34.62
C THR A 663 3.69 11.07 -34.99
N PHE A 664 2.39 11.34 -34.81
CA PHE A 664 1.33 10.42 -35.23
C PHE A 664 1.35 10.10 -36.75
N ALA A 665 2.14 10.84 -37.53
CA ALA A 665 2.29 10.68 -38.97
C ALA A 665 3.62 10.03 -39.42
N GLY A 666 4.50 9.63 -38.50
CA GLY A 666 5.76 8.92 -38.82
C GLY A 666 6.95 9.31 -37.94
N VAL A 667 8.03 8.54 -38.12
CA VAL A 667 9.36 8.75 -37.54
C VAL A 667 10.22 9.49 -38.57
N SER A 668 10.81 10.63 -38.20
CA SER A 668 11.62 11.42 -39.12
C SER A 668 13.13 11.14 -39.06
N GLU A 669 13.65 10.57 -37.97
CA GLU A 669 15.09 10.33 -37.82
C GLU A 669 15.40 9.10 -36.92
N ILE A 670 16.29 8.23 -37.38
CA ILE A 670 16.75 7.04 -36.65
C ILE A 670 18.28 7.05 -36.59
N ARG A 671 18.85 6.81 -35.41
CA ARG A 671 20.30 6.56 -35.25
C ARG A 671 20.53 5.08 -34.92
N ALA A 672 21.28 4.42 -35.80
CA ALA A 672 21.68 3.03 -35.64
C ALA A 672 23.21 2.88 -35.65
N GLU A 673 23.73 1.90 -34.91
CA GLU A 673 25.14 1.48 -34.99
C GLU A 673 25.25 0.21 -35.84
N CYS A 674 26.06 0.28 -36.89
CA CYS A 674 26.36 -0.85 -37.76
C CYS A 674 27.77 -1.39 -37.47
N PRO A 675 28.07 -2.68 -37.73
CA PRO A 675 29.40 -3.26 -37.50
C PRO A 675 30.58 -2.69 -38.34
N SER A 676 30.40 -1.60 -39.07
CA SER A 676 31.45 -0.85 -39.78
C SER A 676 31.00 0.61 -40.01
N ASN A 677 31.95 1.55 -40.12
CA ASN A 677 31.76 3.02 -40.23
C ASN A 677 30.96 3.47 -41.49
N ILE A 678 29.70 3.08 -41.61
CA ILE A 678 28.77 3.51 -42.66
C ILE A 678 27.89 4.63 -42.07
N PRO A 679 27.92 5.86 -42.60
CA PRO A 679 26.97 6.90 -42.19
C PRO A 679 25.56 6.55 -42.71
N VAL A 680 24.58 6.53 -41.81
CA VAL A 680 23.17 6.32 -42.14
C VAL A 680 22.51 7.69 -42.27
N GLU A 681 22.49 8.25 -43.48
CA GLU A 681 21.54 9.30 -43.86
C GLU A 681 20.71 8.75 -45.02
N ALA A 682 19.48 8.32 -44.73
CA ALA A 682 18.52 7.94 -45.76
C ALA A 682 17.08 8.13 -45.25
N ASP A 683 16.29 8.88 -46.02
CA ASP A 683 14.83 8.91 -45.93
C ASP A 683 14.27 7.54 -46.34
N LEU A 684 14.09 6.64 -45.37
CA LEU A 684 13.60 5.28 -45.61
C LEU A 684 12.08 5.20 -45.41
N PRO A 685 11.33 4.50 -46.27
CA PRO A 685 9.92 4.22 -46.03
C PRO A 685 9.77 3.28 -44.83
N VAL A 686 9.08 3.74 -43.79
CA VAL A 686 8.80 3.00 -42.55
C VAL A 686 7.48 2.24 -42.67
N ILE A 687 7.48 0.93 -42.39
CA ILE A 687 6.26 0.14 -42.22
C ILE A 687 6.10 -0.19 -40.74
N LEU A 688 5.06 0.36 -40.10
CA LEU A 688 4.64 0.02 -38.75
C LEU A 688 3.65 -1.14 -38.81
N VAL A 689 3.97 -2.27 -38.17
CA VAL A 689 3.03 -3.39 -38.02
C VAL A 689 2.51 -3.38 -36.58
N ALA A 690 1.33 -2.81 -36.38
CA ALA A 690 0.61 -2.92 -35.12
C ALA A 690 -0.22 -4.21 -35.11
N ALA A 691 -0.01 -5.08 -34.13
CA ALA A 691 -0.94 -6.16 -33.83
C ALA A 691 -1.98 -5.64 -32.83
N GLU A 692 -3.21 -5.35 -33.28
CA GLU A 692 -4.32 -5.17 -32.35
C GLU A 692 -4.62 -6.50 -31.65
N THR A 693 -4.22 -6.63 -30.40
CA THR A 693 -4.78 -7.65 -29.51
C THR A 693 -6.19 -7.23 -29.17
N ALA A 694 -7.18 -8.05 -29.56
CA ALA A 694 -8.59 -7.85 -29.27
C ALA A 694 -8.81 -7.34 -27.83
N ALA A 695 -9.48 -6.19 -27.70
CA ALA A 695 -10.02 -5.73 -26.42
C ALA A 695 -10.87 -6.84 -25.77
N PRO A 696 -10.91 -6.95 -24.43
CA PRO A 696 -11.83 -7.87 -23.78
C PRO A 696 -13.27 -7.53 -24.21
N PRO A 697 -14.14 -8.52 -24.43
CA PRO A 697 -15.50 -8.28 -24.90
C PRO A 697 -16.22 -7.34 -23.93
N VAL A 698 -16.63 -6.18 -24.44
CA VAL A 698 -17.62 -5.31 -23.80
C VAL A 698 -18.91 -6.10 -23.72
N LEU A 699 -19.33 -6.39 -22.48
CA LEU A 699 -20.61 -7.03 -22.18
C LEU A 699 -21.73 -6.02 -22.47
N VAL A 700 -22.20 -5.96 -23.72
CA VAL A 700 -23.44 -5.24 -24.06
C VAL A 700 -24.61 -6.11 -23.60
N ARG A 701 -25.24 -5.75 -22.48
CA ARG A 701 -26.53 -6.31 -22.06
C ARG A 701 -27.59 -5.97 -23.11
N LYS A 702 -28.39 -6.96 -23.50
CA LYS A 702 -29.76 -6.72 -23.97
C LYS A 702 -30.67 -6.46 -22.78
#